data_AF-A0A954GCU9-F1
#
_entry.id   AF-A0A954GCU9-F1
#
_cell.length_a   1.000
_cell.length_b   1.000
_cell.length_c   1.000
_cell.angle_alpha   90.00
_cell.angle_beta   90.00
_cell.angle_gamma   90.00
#
_symmetry.space_group_name_H-M   'P 1'
#
loop_
_entity.id
_entity.type
_entity.pdbx_description
1 polymer ?
#
loop_
_entity_poly.entity_id
_entity_poly.type
_entity_poly.pdbx_seq_one_letter_code
_entity_poly.pdbx_strand_id
1 'polypeptide(L)'
;MTQPVSLALFWHQHQPYYPDDVSGECLMPWVRLHGTKDYYGMAMHLLEVPEFHCTINLVPSLLVQILRYTEHNGSDRHLDVSRMSAESLSEADAVYLLDHFFMANVDHMIRPHARYFELYQKRGIHSDTAQTALPRYTVQDLRDLQVWNNLTWFHSFAFEQDSDLREFLKKGEHWSEGEKDWLLGQQLKILRQIIPLHKQLADRGQVELTTTPFYHPILPLLWDKKSARQAMPGCELPRHLDSYKEDAVVHLQRAVAFHEELFGEKPNGMWPSEGSVSQDILAAIADVGIKWIATDEEILAHSTDGFVSRDPSGHLRHPEMLYRPWKASDGDKSLQMIFRDHGLSDLIGFHYQRSDPIRAAEDMLGRLQGIGRAVEGRNADRPALIPVILDGENCWEYYPDGGVSFLRHFYQRAASSSDINSVRVSDHLEKFPATDHIRQLFAGSWISHNFAIWIGHHEDNTAWDCVHLTREHLKAAELRSDVTPENLAKAWDELYIAEGSDWYWWYGDDHSSDLDALFDQLCRKHLQNVYTLLGDPVPSVLFQPISKYERRLIHSQPRSLSVVRVDGRQTYFEWVDAGHYEPGSERGTMTLVSEGVIRDLYFGFDRKRLLIRIDTVHTLSPEDEVRVRFASPEGCEVSVSGFGEERLEAKLLRNKRSVGKHSIESASQEITEIGIPFADLKVAPGDAMHFFVEVVRAGTSLDRAPSEGSIELDVPTPEFELRHWQV
;
A
#
# COMPACT_ATOMS: atom_id res chain seq x y z
N MET A 1 38.48 2.83 -17.57
CA MET A 1 37.15 3.45 -17.42
C MET A 1 36.29 2.38 -16.80
N THR A 2 35.63 2.69 -15.70
CA THR A 2 34.63 1.82 -15.03
C THR A 2 33.53 1.47 -16.03
N GLN A 3 33.07 0.22 -16.08
CA GLN A 3 31.90 -0.12 -16.89
C GLN A 3 30.65 0.52 -16.27
N PRO A 4 29.72 1.08 -17.07
CA PRO A 4 28.47 1.62 -16.55
C PRO A 4 27.60 0.53 -15.94
N VAL A 5 26.87 0.85 -14.87
CA VAL A 5 25.88 -0.07 -14.29
C VAL A 5 24.67 -0.18 -15.22
N SER A 6 24.02 -1.34 -15.23
CA SER A 6 22.73 -1.55 -15.89
C SER A 6 21.61 -1.34 -14.88
N LEU A 7 20.89 -0.22 -14.97
CA LEU A 7 19.70 0.05 -14.16
C LEU A 7 18.49 -0.66 -14.79
N ALA A 8 17.96 -1.67 -14.11
CA ALA A 8 16.71 -2.32 -14.46
C ALA A 8 15.58 -1.77 -13.58
N LEU A 9 15.01 -0.63 -13.99
CA LEU A 9 13.81 -0.10 -13.35
C LEU A 9 12.59 -0.88 -13.85
N PHE A 10 11.82 -1.42 -12.92
CA PHE A 10 10.66 -2.26 -13.18
C PHE A 10 9.47 -1.70 -12.40
N TRP A 11 8.42 -1.29 -13.11
CA TRP A 11 7.17 -0.85 -12.52
C TRP A 11 6.10 -1.94 -12.59
N HIS A 12 5.55 -2.35 -11.46
CA HIS A 12 4.41 -3.25 -11.39
C HIS A 12 3.12 -2.45 -11.27
N GLN A 13 2.21 -2.53 -12.24
CA GLN A 13 0.92 -1.81 -12.22
C GLN A 13 -0.22 -2.81 -12.09
N HIS A 14 -1.00 -2.69 -11.02
CA HIS A 14 -2.00 -3.69 -10.65
C HIS A 14 -3.19 -3.08 -9.92
N GLN A 15 -4.37 -3.63 -10.17
CA GLN A 15 -5.56 -3.36 -9.36
C GLN A 15 -6.35 -4.67 -9.20
N PRO A 16 -6.93 -4.91 -8.01
CA PRO A 16 -7.90 -5.98 -7.80
C PRO A 16 -9.03 -5.94 -8.83
N TYR A 17 -9.67 -7.09 -9.08
CA TYR A 17 -10.83 -7.15 -9.95
C TYR A 17 -12.09 -6.68 -9.20
N TYR A 18 -12.47 -5.42 -9.36
CA TYR A 18 -13.58 -4.80 -8.63
C TYR A 18 -15.00 -5.08 -9.14
N PRO A 19 -15.25 -5.39 -10.43
CA PRO A 19 -16.60 -5.64 -10.93
C PRO A 19 -17.23 -6.93 -10.39
N ASP A 20 -18.52 -6.88 -10.08
CA ASP A 20 -19.40 -8.06 -9.99
C ASP A 20 -20.08 -8.26 -11.35
N ASP A 21 -19.58 -9.22 -12.14
CA ASP A 21 -20.02 -9.43 -13.52
C ASP A 21 -21.45 -10.00 -13.63
N VAL A 22 -22.00 -10.53 -12.53
CA VAL A 22 -23.38 -11.05 -12.49
C VAL A 22 -24.38 -9.92 -12.24
N SER A 23 -24.10 -9.01 -11.30
CA SER A 23 -24.99 -7.85 -11.05
C SER A 23 -24.73 -6.67 -12.00
N GLY A 24 -23.51 -6.58 -12.53
CA GLY A 24 -23.02 -5.44 -13.31
C GLY A 24 -22.48 -4.28 -12.46
N GLU A 25 -22.52 -4.40 -11.13
CA GLU A 25 -22.03 -3.37 -10.20
C GLU A 25 -20.50 -3.35 -10.16
N CYS A 26 -19.94 -2.15 -9.97
CA CYS A 26 -18.51 -1.96 -9.70
C CYS A 26 -18.39 -0.90 -8.60
N LEU A 27 -18.02 -1.33 -7.41
CA LEU A 27 -18.19 -0.51 -6.20
C LEU A 27 -16.99 0.42 -5.95
N MET A 28 -15.84 0.13 -6.55
CA MET A 28 -14.60 0.88 -6.34
C MET A 28 -14.10 1.57 -7.63
N PRO A 29 -13.57 2.80 -7.52
CA PRO A 29 -13.18 3.61 -8.68
C PRO A 29 -11.69 3.50 -9.07
N TRP A 30 -10.91 2.70 -8.33
CA TRP A 30 -9.45 2.83 -8.31
C TRP A 30 -8.77 2.62 -9.66
N VAL A 31 -9.25 1.68 -10.50
CA VAL A 31 -8.77 1.53 -11.88
C VAL A 31 -8.89 2.82 -12.69
N ARG A 32 -10.01 3.54 -12.56
CA ARG A 32 -10.24 4.78 -13.31
C ARG A 32 -9.39 5.92 -12.75
N LEU A 33 -9.30 6.04 -11.43
CA LEU A 33 -8.59 7.14 -10.75
C LEU A 33 -7.07 7.01 -10.93
N HIS A 34 -6.49 5.84 -10.61
CA HIS A 34 -5.07 5.57 -10.86
C HIS A 34 -4.75 5.55 -12.36
N GLY A 35 -5.69 5.14 -13.21
CA GLY A 35 -5.52 5.22 -14.66
C GLY A 35 -5.21 6.62 -15.17
N THR A 36 -5.93 7.64 -14.69
CA THR A 36 -5.71 9.03 -15.13
C THR A 36 -4.56 9.75 -14.44
N LYS A 37 -4.07 9.19 -13.33
CA LYS A 37 -2.93 9.71 -12.58
C LYS A 37 -1.66 8.93 -12.91
N ASP A 38 -1.55 7.71 -12.40
CA ASP A 38 -0.31 6.96 -12.30
C ASP A 38 0.04 6.30 -13.65
N TYR A 39 -0.85 5.46 -14.20
CA TYR A 39 -0.53 4.69 -15.41
C TYR A 39 -0.32 5.59 -16.63
N TYR A 40 -1.15 6.61 -16.79
CA TYR A 40 -0.94 7.64 -17.81
C TYR A 40 0.33 8.47 -17.53
N GLY A 41 0.50 8.97 -16.31
CA GLY A 41 1.60 9.87 -15.95
C GLY A 41 2.98 9.25 -16.12
N MET A 42 3.15 8.02 -15.64
CA MET A 42 4.41 7.29 -15.74
C MET A 42 4.82 7.03 -17.20
N ALA A 43 3.85 6.64 -18.04
CA ALA A 43 4.09 6.44 -19.47
C ALA A 43 4.45 7.76 -20.18
N MET A 44 3.84 8.88 -19.77
CA MET A 44 4.17 10.22 -20.28
C MET A 44 5.59 10.66 -19.89
N HIS A 45 6.05 10.36 -18.67
CA HIS A 45 7.44 10.63 -18.27
C HIS A 45 8.46 9.94 -19.20
N LEU A 46 8.16 8.72 -19.65
CA LEU A 46 9.01 7.99 -20.59
C LEU A 46 8.95 8.60 -21.99
N LEU A 47 7.83 9.19 -22.41
CA LEU A 47 7.76 9.95 -23.65
C LEU A 47 8.69 11.17 -23.64
N GLU A 48 8.81 11.88 -22.51
CA GLU A 48 9.71 13.03 -22.38
C GLU A 48 11.20 12.66 -22.44
N VAL A 49 11.57 11.44 -22.07
CA VAL A 49 12.96 10.97 -22.00
C VAL A 49 13.13 9.68 -22.81
N PRO A 50 13.13 9.75 -24.16
CA PRO A 50 13.12 8.57 -25.04
C PRO A 50 14.36 7.69 -24.90
N GLU A 51 15.48 8.21 -24.38
CA GLU A 51 16.72 7.46 -24.14
C GLU A 51 16.67 6.59 -22.87
N PHE A 52 15.73 6.87 -21.96
CA PHE A 52 15.57 6.07 -20.75
C PHE A 52 14.78 4.79 -21.06
N HIS A 53 15.34 3.63 -20.74
CA HIS A 53 14.73 2.32 -20.99
C HIS A 53 14.35 1.63 -19.68
N CYS A 54 13.21 0.96 -19.64
CA CYS A 54 12.72 0.29 -18.43
C CYS A 54 11.78 -0.87 -18.76
N THR A 55 11.31 -1.54 -17.72
CA THR A 55 10.27 -2.59 -17.80
C THR A 55 9.00 -2.10 -17.11
N ILE A 56 7.85 -2.33 -17.73
CA ILE A 56 6.53 -2.10 -17.12
C ILE A 56 5.75 -3.40 -17.17
N ASN A 57 5.27 -3.84 -16.02
CA ASN A 57 4.37 -4.97 -15.92
C ASN A 57 2.94 -4.49 -15.80
N LEU A 58 2.08 -4.98 -16.68
CA LEU A 58 0.65 -4.67 -16.68
C LEU A 58 -0.11 -5.96 -16.35
N VAL A 59 -0.78 -5.99 -15.19
CA VAL A 59 -1.57 -7.16 -14.79
C VAL A 59 -2.80 -7.30 -15.70
N PRO A 60 -3.14 -8.51 -16.20
CA PRO A 60 -4.30 -8.70 -17.08
C PRO A 60 -5.63 -8.22 -16.49
N SER A 61 -5.90 -8.49 -15.21
CA SER A 61 -7.11 -8.03 -14.52
C SER A 61 -7.29 -6.50 -14.55
N LEU A 62 -6.20 -5.74 -14.43
CA LEU A 62 -6.22 -4.28 -14.57
C LEU A 62 -6.61 -3.88 -16.01
N LEU A 63 -5.99 -4.50 -17.01
CA LEU A 63 -6.23 -4.19 -18.42
C LEU A 63 -7.67 -4.52 -18.84
N VAL A 64 -8.23 -5.64 -18.39
CA VAL A 64 -9.65 -5.98 -18.60
C VAL A 64 -10.56 -4.88 -18.06
N GLN A 65 -10.28 -4.36 -16.86
CA GLN A 65 -11.09 -3.29 -16.27
C GLN A 65 -10.92 -1.95 -17.00
N ILE A 66 -9.72 -1.61 -17.50
CA ILE A 66 -9.53 -0.44 -18.37
C ILE A 66 -10.36 -0.57 -19.65
N LEU A 67 -10.35 -1.73 -20.30
CA LEU A 67 -11.17 -2.01 -21.49
C LEU A 67 -12.67 -1.93 -21.18
N ARG A 68 -13.09 -2.40 -20.00
CA ARG A 68 -14.48 -2.26 -19.53
C ARG A 68 -14.95 -0.81 -19.58
N TYR A 69 -14.17 0.15 -19.07
CA TYR A 69 -14.53 1.58 -19.15
C TYR A 69 -14.46 2.15 -20.57
N THR A 70 -13.47 1.73 -21.36
CA THR A 70 -13.09 2.42 -22.59
C THR A 70 -13.84 1.92 -23.82
N GLU A 71 -14.17 0.61 -23.85
CA GLU A 71 -14.77 -0.10 -24.98
C GLU A 71 -16.17 -0.66 -24.67
N HIS A 72 -16.47 -0.97 -23.41
CA HIS A 72 -17.73 -1.62 -23.03
C HIS A 72 -18.71 -0.71 -22.27
N ASN A 73 -18.46 0.60 -22.26
CA ASN A 73 -19.26 1.60 -21.53
C ASN A 73 -19.47 1.27 -20.05
N GLY A 74 -18.48 0.59 -19.44
CA GLY A 74 -18.46 0.31 -18.03
C GLY A 74 -18.49 1.57 -17.18
N SER A 75 -19.01 1.41 -15.96
CA SER A 75 -19.05 2.45 -14.95
C SER A 75 -18.71 1.86 -13.58
N ASP A 76 -18.47 2.74 -12.63
CA ASP A 76 -18.33 2.46 -11.21
C ASP A 76 -19.26 3.36 -10.41
N ARG A 77 -19.58 2.94 -9.18
CA ARG A 77 -20.50 3.67 -8.29
C ARG A 77 -20.07 5.12 -8.10
N HIS A 78 -18.77 5.38 -8.00
CA HIS A 78 -18.22 6.73 -7.83
C HIS A 78 -18.45 7.59 -9.07
N LEU A 79 -18.25 7.03 -10.27
CA LEU A 79 -18.52 7.68 -11.54
C LEU A 79 -20.02 7.94 -11.75
N ASP A 80 -20.86 6.99 -11.36
CA ASP A 80 -22.32 7.13 -11.45
C ASP A 80 -22.80 8.28 -10.56
N VAL A 81 -22.36 8.34 -9.30
CA VAL A 81 -22.64 9.46 -8.40
C VAL A 81 -22.05 10.76 -8.92
N SER A 82 -20.87 10.73 -9.55
CA SER A 82 -20.25 11.92 -10.16
C SER A 82 -21.08 12.46 -11.34
N ARG A 83 -21.74 11.59 -12.13
CA ARG A 83 -22.57 11.99 -13.28
C ARG A 83 -23.92 12.58 -12.87
N MET A 84 -24.51 12.11 -11.77
CA MET A 84 -25.80 12.61 -11.28
C MET A 84 -25.77 14.13 -11.07
N SER A 85 -26.83 14.83 -11.49
CA SER A 85 -26.98 16.25 -11.18
C SER A 85 -27.02 16.45 -9.67
N ALA A 86 -26.27 17.44 -9.17
CA ALA A 86 -26.22 17.71 -7.73
C ALA A 86 -27.60 18.11 -7.16
N GLU A 87 -28.51 18.60 -8.01
CA GLU A 87 -29.90 18.93 -7.64
C GLU A 87 -30.80 17.69 -7.48
N SER A 88 -30.43 16.57 -8.10
CA SER A 88 -31.22 15.34 -8.12
C SER A 88 -30.60 14.21 -7.30
N LEU A 89 -29.50 14.46 -6.59
CA LEU A 89 -28.90 13.46 -5.70
C LEU A 89 -29.93 13.04 -4.65
N SER A 90 -30.12 11.72 -4.49
CA SER A 90 -30.85 11.22 -3.33
C SER A 90 -30.03 11.47 -2.06
N GLU A 91 -30.68 11.40 -0.90
CA GLU A 91 -29.98 11.50 0.39
C GLU A 91 -28.87 10.45 0.52
N ALA A 92 -29.13 9.22 0.05
CA ALA A 92 -28.14 8.15 0.05
C ALA A 92 -26.94 8.42 -0.88
N ASP A 93 -27.18 9.00 -2.07
CA ASP A 93 -26.10 9.36 -2.99
C ASP A 93 -25.25 10.53 -2.44
N ALA A 94 -25.90 11.50 -1.80
CA ALA A 94 -25.21 12.63 -1.17
C ALA A 94 -24.37 12.18 0.05
N VAL A 95 -24.89 11.24 0.85
CA VAL A 95 -24.15 10.62 1.95
C VAL A 95 -22.94 9.84 1.42
N TYR A 96 -23.13 9.00 0.40
CA TYR A 96 -22.03 8.29 -0.27
C TYR A 96 -20.95 9.26 -0.75
N LEU A 97 -21.36 10.36 -1.39
CA LEU A 97 -20.43 11.38 -1.85
C LEU A 97 -19.62 11.97 -0.70
N LEU A 98 -20.25 12.28 0.43
CA LEU A 98 -19.58 12.83 1.60
C LEU A 98 -18.67 11.84 2.32
N ASP A 99 -18.90 10.53 2.20
CA ASP A 99 -18.04 9.50 2.79
C ASP A 99 -16.86 9.14 1.89
N HIS A 100 -17.03 9.14 0.57
CA HIS A 100 -16.03 8.59 -0.35
C HIS A 100 -15.27 9.62 -1.20
N PHE A 101 -15.79 10.84 -1.40
CA PHE A 101 -15.15 11.83 -2.30
C PHE A 101 -14.00 12.60 -1.63
N PHE A 102 -13.58 12.20 -0.43
CA PHE A 102 -12.38 12.68 0.25
C PHE A 102 -11.31 11.58 0.42
N MET A 103 -11.49 10.40 -0.20
CA MET A 103 -10.48 9.34 -0.23
C MET A 103 -9.35 9.70 -1.20
N ALA A 104 -8.50 10.64 -0.77
CA ALA A 104 -7.30 11.09 -1.44
C ALA A 104 -6.36 11.68 -0.37
N ASN A 105 -5.05 11.71 -0.62
CA ASN A 105 -4.12 12.27 0.36
C ASN A 105 -4.48 13.72 0.74
N VAL A 106 -4.78 13.96 2.02
CA VAL A 106 -5.27 15.26 2.48
C VAL A 106 -4.24 16.36 2.26
N ASP A 107 -2.96 16.09 2.50
CA ASP A 107 -1.91 17.12 2.46
C ASP A 107 -1.47 17.49 1.05
N HIS A 108 -1.50 16.54 0.12
CA HIS A 108 -0.96 16.71 -1.23
C HIS A 108 -2.02 16.78 -2.33
N MET A 109 -3.22 16.25 -2.10
CA MET A 109 -4.28 16.20 -3.12
C MET A 109 -5.53 17.01 -2.75
N ILE A 110 -5.74 17.31 -1.47
CA ILE A 110 -6.92 18.08 -1.00
C ILE A 110 -6.52 19.48 -0.57
N ARG A 111 -5.66 19.60 0.45
CA ARG A 111 -5.20 20.84 1.08
C ARG A 111 -4.65 21.87 0.09
N PRO A 112 -3.93 21.50 -0.98
CA PRO A 112 -3.42 22.49 -1.95
C PRO A 112 -4.52 23.22 -2.73
N HIS A 113 -5.74 22.66 -2.77
CA HIS A 113 -6.87 23.23 -3.50
C HIS A 113 -7.86 23.87 -2.52
N ALA A 114 -7.84 25.21 -2.42
CA ALA A 114 -8.55 25.97 -1.39
C ALA A 114 -10.04 25.57 -1.24
N ARG A 115 -10.77 25.47 -2.36
CA ARG A 115 -12.18 25.08 -2.35
C ARG A 115 -12.39 23.63 -1.94
N TYR A 116 -11.54 22.71 -2.40
CA TYR A 116 -11.65 21.31 -2.00
C TYR A 116 -11.38 21.12 -0.51
N PHE A 117 -10.37 21.82 0.02
CA PHE A 117 -10.05 21.81 1.45
C PHE A 117 -11.15 22.43 2.31
N GLU A 118 -11.80 23.50 1.84
CA GLU A 118 -12.98 24.06 2.51
C GLU A 118 -14.09 23.01 2.66
N LEU A 119 -14.39 22.27 1.59
CA LEU A 119 -15.38 21.19 1.60
C LEU A 119 -14.95 20.06 2.55
N TYR A 120 -13.67 19.68 2.53
CA TYR A 120 -13.13 18.69 3.46
C TYR A 120 -13.32 19.11 4.93
N GLN A 121 -12.99 20.36 5.28
CA GLN A 121 -13.19 20.88 6.63
C GLN A 121 -14.67 20.90 7.02
N LYS A 122 -15.54 21.24 6.07
CA LYS A 122 -17.00 21.25 6.26
C LYS A 122 -17.57 19.86 6.54
N ARG A 123 -16.94 18.79 6.02
CA ARG A 123 -17.34 17.39 6.24
C ARG A 123 -17.17 16.96 7.70
N GLY A 124 -16.13 17.44 8.39
CA GLY A 124 -15.85 17.07 9.78
C GLY A 124 -15.62 15.57 9.97
N ILE A 125 -14.77 14.95 9.13
CA ILE A 125 -14.57 13.48 9.07
C ILE A 125 -14.31 12.82 10.44
N HIS A 126 -13.62 13.51 11.36
CA HIS A 126 -13.33 12.98 12.70
C HIS A 126 -14.37 13.34 13.77
N SER A 127 -15.45 14.03 13.41
CA SER A 127 -16.42 14.57 14.36
C SER A 127 -17.86 14.21 14.02
N ASP A 128 -18.18 14.02 12.74
CA ASP A 128 -19.54 13.80 12.26
C ASP A 128 -19.63 12.65 11.25
N THR A 129 -20.76 11.94 11.26
CA THR A 129 -21.15 11.09 10.13
C THR A 129 -21.55 11.93 8.92
N ALA A 130 -21.50 11.36 7.70
CA ALA A 130 -21.90 12.09 6.49
C ALA A 130 -23.35 12.56 6.58
N GLN A 131 -24.21 11.73 7.16
CA GLN A 131 -25.61 12.06 7.42
C GLN A 131 -25.79 13.33 8.25
N THR A 132 -24.97 13.50 9.30
CA THR A 132 -25.00 14.69 10.18
C THR A 132 -24.38 15.91 9.51
N ALA A 133 -23.38 15.71 8.64
CA ALA A 133 -22.73 16.79 7.91
C ALA A 133 -23.56 17.29 6.72
N LEU A 134 -24.39 16.45 6.10
CA LEU A 134 -25.12 16.74 4.86
C LEU A 134 -25.91 18.06 4.88
N PRO A 135 -26.67 18.44 5.93
CA PRO A 135 -27.40 19.70 5.97
C PRO A 135 -26.53 20.96 5.85
N ARG A 136 -25.22 20.84 6.04
CA ARG A 136 -24.26 21.95 5.86
C ARG A 136 -24.06 22.26 4.38
N TYR A 137 -24.22 21.28 3.49
CA TYR A 137 -23.89 21.35 2.08
C TYR A 137 -25.02 21.92 1.23
N THR A 138 -24.67 22.86 0.37
CA THR A 138 -25.55 23.36 -0.70
C THR A 138 -25.39 22.48 -1.94
N VAL A 139 -26.32 22.61 -2.90
CA VAL A 139 -26.22 21.98 -4.22
C VAL A 139 -24.88 22.31 -4.90
N GLN A 140 -24.43 23.56 -4.81
CA GLN A 140 -23.15 23.95 -5.40
C GLN A 140 -21.95 23.32 -4.68
N ASP A 141 -22.01 23.15 -3.35
CA ASP A 141 -20.96 22.44 -2.61
C ASP A 141 -20.85 20.98 -3.05
N LEU A 142 -21.98 20.29 -3.20
CA LEU A 142 -22.02 18.90 -3.66
C LEU A 142 -21.47 18.78 -5.08
N ARG A 143 -21.84 19.71 -5.98
CA ARG A 143 -21.33 19.75 -7.35
C ARG A 143 -19.82 20.02 -7.39
N ASP A 144 -19.35 21.02 -6.64
CA ASP A 144 -17.92 21.33 -6.56
C ASP A 144 -17.13 20.13 -6.00
N LEU A 145 -17.70 19.37 -5.07
CA LEU A 145 -17.10 18.14 -4.54
C LEU A 145 -17.06 17.01 -5.59
N GLN A 146 -18.13 16.82 -6.38
CA GLN A 146 -18.12 15.89 -7.53
C GLN A 146 -16.98 16.21 -8.49
N VAL A 147 -16.77 17.51 -8.78
CA VAL A 147 -15.72 17.97 -9.67
C VAL A 147 -14.33 17.81 -9.04
N TRP A 148 -14.13 18.31 -7.82
CA TRP A 148 -12.81 18.35 -7.19
C TRP A 148 -12.20 16.98 -6.97
N ASN A 149 -13.00 16.02 -6.49
CA ASN A 149 -12.50 14.67 -6.32
C ASN A 149 -12.00 14.12 -7.66
N ASN A 150 -12.80 14.16 -8.73
CA ASN A 150 -12.35 13.64 -10.03
C ASN A 150 -11.18 14.43 -10.62
N LEU A 151 -11.12 15.74 -10.39
CA LEU A 151 -10.08 16.63 -10.93
C LEU A 151 -8.71 16.39 -10.29
N THR A 152 -8.64 16.13 -8.97
CA THR A 152 -7.36 15.92 -8.27
C THR A 152 -6.62 14.64 -8.71
N TRP A 153 -7.35 13.67 -9.27
CA TRP A 153 -6.81 12.42 -9.82
C TRP A 153 -6.30 12.51 -11.26
N PHE A 154 -6.19 13.72 -11.83
CA PHE A 154 -5.52 13.91 -13.11
C PHE A 154 -4.01 14.10 -12.87
N HIS A 155 -3.19 13.36 -13.62
CA HIS A 155 -1.75 13.61 -13.61
C HIS A 155 -1.42 15.03 -14.10
N SER A 156 -0.34 15.64 -13.58
CA SER A 156 0.14 16.97 -13.98
C SER A 156 0.29 17.13 -15.50
N PHE A 157 0.72 16.07 -16.21
CA PHE A 157 0.81 16.05 -17.66
C PHE A 157 -0.49 16.37 -18.39
N ALA A 158 -1.64 15.98 -17.84
CA ALA A 158 -2.92 16.29 -18.46
C ALA A 158 -3.12 17.81 -18.59
N PHE A 159 -2.76 18.57 -17.54
CA PHE A 159 -2.84 20.03 -17.53
C PHE A 159 -1.72 20.69 -18.36
N GLU A 160 -0.57 20.04 -18.49
CA GLU A 160 0.53 20.53 -19.33
C GLU A 160 0.21 20.42 -20.83
N GLN A 161 -0.44 19.33 -21.25
CA GLN A 161 -0.77 19.05 -22.65
C GLN A 161 -2.08 19.72 -23.09
N ASP A 162 -3.04 19.90 -22.18
CA ASP A 162 -4.37 20.46 -22.49
C ASP A 162 -4.57 21.82 -21.79
N SER A 163 -4.65 22.89 -22.59
CA SER A 163 -4.88 24.24 -22.07
C SER A 163 -6.27 24.43 -21.47
N ASP A 164 -7.28 23.73 -21.97
CA ASP A 164 -8.65 23.84 -21.47
C ASP A 164 -8.75 23.19 -20.08
N LEU A 165 -8.12 22.02 -19.87
CA LEU A 165 -8.01 21.40 -18.54
C LEU A 165 -7.25 22.29 -17.55
N ARG A 166 -6.21 22.98 -18.01
CA ARG A 166 -5.46 23.93 -17.17
C ARG A 166 -6.31 25.12 -16.75
N GLU A 167 -7.07 25.72 -17.67
CA GLU A 167 -7.99 26.81 -17.34
C GLU A 167 -9.14 26.31 -16.44
N PHE A 168 -9.60 25.07 -16.63
CA PHE A 168 -10.59 24.44 -15.77
C PHE A 168 -10.08 24.27 -14.32
N LEU A 169 -8.83 23.82 -14.14
CA LEU A 169 -8.20 23.73 -12.82
C LEU A 169 -8.06 25.11 -12.15
N LYS A 170 -7.68 26.14 -12.91
CA LYS A 170 -7.57 27.52 -12.41
C LYS A 170 -8.91 28.10 -11.94
N LYS A 171 -10.02 27.70 -12.56
CA LYS A 171 -11.36 28.15 -12.15
C LYS A 171 -11.66 27.79 -10.69
N GLY A 172 -11.28 26.59 -10.27
CA GLY A 172 -11.22 26.16 -8.87
C GLY A 172 -12.54 26.01 -8.10
N GLU A 173 -13.64 26.61 -8.55
CA GLU A 173 -14.94 26.53 -7.89
C GLU A 173 -16.10 26.93 -8.82
N HIS A 174 -17.33 26.72 -8.36
CA HIS A 174 -18.55 27.17 -9.03
C HIS A 174 -18.71 26.64 -10.46
N TRP A 175 -18.44 25.35 -10.65
CA TRP A 175 -18.67 24.67 -11.92
C TRP A 175 -20.16 24.44 -12.15
N SER A 176 -20.56 24.44 -13.42
CA SER A 176 -21.88 24.04 -13.90
C SER A 176 -21.95 22.53 -14.13
N GLU A 177 -23.16 21.98 -14.28
CA GLU A 177 -23.35 20.56 -14.65
C GLU A 177 -22.66 20.21 -15.98
N GLY A 178 -22.75 21.09 -16.99
CA GLY A 178 -22.08 20.85 -18.27
C GLY A 178 -20.56 20.84 -18.18
N GLU A 179 -19.98 21.63 -17.26
CA GLU A 179 -18.54 21.62 -16.98
C GLU A 179 -18.11 20.34 -16.24
N LYS A 180 -18.92 19.86 -15.29
CA LYS A 180 -18.71 18.58 -14.63
C LYS A 180 -18.73 17.43 -15.63
N ASP A 181 -19.74 17.37 -16.50
CA ASP A 181 -19.84 16.35 -17.54
C ASP A 181 -18.65 16.40 -18.52
N TRP A 182 -18.20 17.61 -18.87
CA TRP A 182 -17.01 17.80 -19.69
C TRP A 182 -15.74 17.23 -19.03
N LEU A 183 -15.53 17.46 -17.73
CA LEU A 183 -14.39 16.93 -16.98
C LEU A 183 -14.40 15.39 -16.97
N LEU A 184 -15.54 14.79 -16.64
CA LEU A 184 -15.70 13.33 -16.64
C LEU A 184 -15.44 12.74 -18.04
N GLY A 185 -15.83 13.47 -19.09
CA GLY A 185 -15.49 13.16 -20.47
C GLY A 185 -13.98 13.19 -20.74
N GLN A 186 -13.23 14.16 -20.20
CA GLN A 186 -11.77 14.20 -20.34
C GLN A 186 -11.10 13.03 -19.62
N GLN A 187 -11.60 12.64 -18.45
CA GLN A 187 -11.05 11.51 -17.70
C GLN A 187 -11.10 10.22 -18.52
N LEU A 188 -12.25 9.94 -19.16
CA LEU A 188 -12.40 8.78 -20.06
C LEU A 188 -11.54 8.88 -21.33
N LYS A 189 -11.22 10.08 -21.83
CA LYS A 189 -10.28 10.24 -22.95
C LYS A 189 -8.85 9.91 -22.55
N ILE A 190 -8.43 10.26 -21.34
CA ILE A 190 -7.10 9.89 -20.82
C ILE A 190 -7.03 8.38 -20.63
N LEU A 191 -8.05 7.77 -20.02
CA LEU A 191 -8.11 6.33 -19.80
C LEU A 191 -7.98 5.53 -21.11
N ARG A 192 -8.61 5.99 -22.19
CA ARG A 192 -8.49 5.42 -23.55
C ARG A 192 -7.09 5.44 -24.14
N GLN A 193 -6.20 6.28 -23.62
CA GLN A 193 -4.83 6.41 -24.14
C GLN A 193 -3.86 5.44 -23.48
N ILE A 194 -4.18 4.86 -22.32
CA ILE A 194 -3.22 4.08 -21.52
C ILE A 194 -2.65 2.91 -22.32
N ILE A 195 -3.50 2.01 -22.84
CA ILE A 195 -3.04 0.82 -23.58
C ILE A 195 -2.28 1.22 -24.86
N PRO A 196 -2.81 2.11 -25.73
CA PRO A 196 -2.07 2.58 -26.90
C PRO A 196 -0.72 3.23 -26.58
N LEU A 197 -0.65 4.01 -25.49
CA LEU A 197 0.57 4.69 -25.07
C LEU A 197 1.64 3.69 -24.63
N HIS A 198 1.28 2.71 -23.80
CA HIS A 198 2.21 1.64 -23.40
C HIS A 198 2.67 0.83 -24.60
N LYS A 199 1.75 0.50 -25.53
CA LYS A 199 2.11 -0.16 -26.79
C LYS A 199 3.09 0.67 -27.61
N GLN A 200 2.88 1.98 -27.73
CA GLN A 200 3.78 2.88 -28.44
C GLN A 200 5.19 2.89 -27.82
N LEU A 201 5.30 2.88 -26.49
CA LEU A 201 6.59 2.81 -25.77
C LEU A 201 7.30 1.47 -26.03
N ALA A 202 6.54 0.38 -26.14
CA ALA A 202 7.07 -0.95 -26.47
C ALA A 202 7.52 -1.04 -27.93
N ASP A 203 6.68 -0.59 -28.88
CA ASP A 203 6.94 -0.66 -30.33
C ASP A 203 8.18 0.14 -30.74
N ARG A 204 8.51 1.22 -30.02
CA ARG A 204 9.75 2.00 -30.24
C ARG A 204 11.00 1.40 -29.59
N GLY A 205 10.87 0.26 -28.91
CA GLY A 205 11.95 -0.44 -28.24
C GLY A 205 12.40 0.16 -26.91
N GLN A 206 11.65 1.11 -26.35
CA GLN A 206 12.05 1.80 -25.12
C GLN A 206 11.65 1.02 -23.87
N VAL A 207 10.43 0.49 -23.87
CA VAL A 207 9.86 -0.26 -22.75
C VAL A 207 9.74 -1.73 -23.10
N GLU A 208 10.07 -2.60 -22.16
CA GLU A 208 9.62 -3.99 -22.19
C GLU A 208 8.30 -4.09 -21.42
N LEU A 209 7.26 -4.61 -22.07
CA LEU A 209 6.00 -4.94 -21.40
C LEU A 209 6.04 -6.40 -20.94
N THR A 210 5.72 -6.62 -19.67
CA THR A 210 5.61 -7.95 -19.07
C THR A 210 4.20 -8.18 -18.53
N THR A 211 3.93 -9.43 -18.13
CA THR A 211 2.63 -9.84 -17.59
C THR A 211 2.76 -10.53 -16.22
N THR A 212 1.62 -10.85 -15.62
CA THR A 212 1.45 -11.55 -14.34
C THR A 212 0.32 -12.57 -14.51
N PRO A 213 0.26 -13.65 -13.72
CA PRO A 213 -0.91 -14.55 -13.70
C PRO A 213 -2.23 -13.77 -13.67
N PHE A 214 -3.22 -14.23 -14.45
CA PHE A 214 -4.29 -13.37 -14.98
C PHE A 214 -5.06 -12.53 -13.95
N TYR A 215 -5.56 -13.15 -12.87
CA TYR A 215 -6.23 -12.46 -11.77
C TYR A 215 -5.34 -12.30 -10.54
N HIS A 216 -4.02 -12.24 -10.74
CA HIS A 216 -3.04 -12.03 -9.68
C HIS A 216 -3.03 -13.10 -8.54
N PRO A 217 -3.24 -14.41 -8.78
CA PRO A 217 -3.15 -15.41 -7.71
C PRO A 217 -1.71 -15.66 -7.23
N ILE A 218 -1.56 -16.10 -5.98
CA ILE A 218 -0.29 -16.60 -5.44
C ILE A 218 -0.03 -18.02 -5.97
N LEU A 219 0.70 -18.13 -7.10
CA LEU A 219 0.94 -19.41 -7.79
C LEU A 219 1.45 -20.54 -6.86
N PRO A 220 2.42 -20.31 -5.96
CA PRO A 220 2.87 -21.35 -5.03
C PRO A 220 1.73 -21.96 -4.18
N LEU A 221 0.74 -21.15 -3.77
CA LEU A 221 -0.38 -21.60 -2.92
C LEU A 221 -1.48 -22.31 -3.73
N LEU A 222 -1.67 -21.96 -5.00
CA LEU A 222 -2.47 -22.76 -5.92
C LEU A 222 -1.81 -24.10 -6.20
N TRP A 223 -0.48 -24.12 -6.34
CA TRP A 223 0.28 -25.32 -6.65
C TRP A 223 0.34 -26.31 -5.48
N ASP A 224 0.86 -25.87 -4.33
CA ASP A 224 0.89 -26.61 -3.07
C ASP A 224 0.89 -25.66 -1.88
N LYS A 225 -0.23 -25.58 -1.16
CA LYS A 225 -0.39 -24.76 0.06
C LYS A 225 0.63 -25.10 1.14
N LYS A 226 1.22 -26.31 1.12
CA LYS A 226 2.26 -26.71 2.08
C LYS A 226 3.58 -25.99 1.85
N SER A 227 3.79 -25.37 0.67
CA SER A 227 4.96 -24.53 0.40
C SER A 227 5.12 -23.41 1.42
N ALA A 228 4.03 -22.91 2.01
CA ALA A 228 4.04 -21.93 3.11
C ALA A 228 4.86 -22.38 4.33
N ARG A 229 4.93 -23.69 4.60
CA ARG A 229 5.72 -24.22 5.72
C ARG A 229 7.23 -24.20 5.48
N GLN A 230 7.67 -23.94 4.25
CA GLN A 230 9.09 -23.74 3.97
C GLN A 230 9.59 -22.44 4.61
N ALA A 231 8.84 -21.34 4.45
CA ALA A 231 9.17 -20.04 5.05
C ALA A 231 8.60 -19.87 6.47
N MET A 232 7.49 -20.55 6.79
CA MET A 232 6.80 -20.42 8.07
C MET A 232 6.62 -21.79 8.74
N PRO A 233 7.69 -22.39 9.33
CA PRO A 233 7.59 -23.69 9.98
C PRO A 233 6.53 -23.68 11.09
N GLY A 234 5.49 -24.49 10.93
CA GLY A 234 4.42 -24.62 11.92
C GLY A 234 3.23 -23.69 11.73
N CYS A 235 3.17 -22.88 10.66
CA CYS A 235 1.95 -22.15 10.32
C CYS A 235 0.75 -23.10 10.22
N GLU A 236 -0.39 -22.63 10.72
CA GLU A 236 -1.67 -23.26 10.47
C GLU A 236 -1.99 -23.13 8.98
N LEU A 237 -2.60 -24.16 8.42
CA LEU A 237 -2.99 -24.19 7.01
C LEU A 237 -4.50 -24.41 6.93
N PRO A 238 -5.13 -24.12 5.76
CA PRO A 238 -6.53 -24.41 5.54
C PRO A 238 -6.83 -25.90 5.75
N ARG A 239 -8.10 -26.23 5.99
CA ARG A 239 -8.51 -27.63 6.17
C ARG A 239 -8.30 -28.43 4.89
N HIS A 240 -8.45 -27.77 3.75
CA HIS A 240 -8.30 -28.36 2.42
C HIS A 240 -6.96 -27.98 1.79
N LEU A 241 -6.12 -28.97 1.52
CA LEU A 241 -4.75 -28.81 1.00
C LEU A 241 -4.59 -29.29 -0.44
N ASP A 242 -5.69 -29.49 -1.15
CA ASP A 242 -5.71 -29.94 -2.53
C ASP A 242 -5.00 -28.93 -3.44
N SER A 243 -4.33 -29.48 -4.45
CA SER A 243 -3.62 -28.72 -5.48
C SER A 243 -4.59 -28.22 -6.55
N TYR A 244 -4.43 -26.96 -6.94
CA TYR A 244 -5.15 -26.27 -8.01
C TYR A 244 -4.18 -25.90 -9.14
N LYS A 245 -3.18 -26.75 -9.40
CA LYS A 245 -2.18 -26.53 -10.45
C LYS A 245 -2.78 -26.34 -11.84
N GLU A 246 -3.94 -26.94 -12.11
CA GLU A 246 -4.64 -26.76 -13.39
C GLU A 246 -5.10 -25.29 -13.55
N ASP A 247 -5.60 -24.70 -12.47
CA ASP A 247 -6.08 -23.32 -12.40
C ASP A 247 -4.88 -22.38 -12.54
N ALA A 248 -3.75 -22.66 -11.87
CA ALA A 248 -2.49 -21.94 -12.04
C ALA A 248 -2.01 -21.93 -13.51
N VAL A 249 -2.11 -23.05 -14.23
CA VAL A 249 -1.78 -23.14 -15.65
C VAL A 249 -2.74 -22.30 -16.51
N VAL A 250 -4.03 -22.28 -16.18
CA VAL A 250 -5.01 -21.43 -16.88
C VAL A 250 -4.68 -19.95 -16.71
N HIS A 251 -4.35 -19.50 -15.49
CA HIS A 251 -3.92 -18.11 -15.25
C HIS A 251 -2.70 -17.73 -16.08
N LEU A 252 -1.70 -18.61 -16.18
CA LEU A 252 -0.48 -18.39 -16.97
C LEU A 252 -0.79 -18.32 -18.48
N GLN A 253 -1.57 -19.26 -19.00
CA GLN A 253 -1.92 -19.33 -20.42
C GLN A 253 -2.76 -18.12 -20.85
N ARG A 254 -3.76 -17.75 -20.06
CA ARG A 254 -4.61 -16.58 -20.32
C ARG A 254 -3.80 -15.30 -20.29
N ALA A 255 -2.88 -15.14 -19.34
CA ALA A 255 -2.04 -13.94 -19.23
C ALA A 255 -1.18 -13.73 -20.49
N VAL A 256 -0.50 -14.78 -20.96
CA VAL A 256 0.32 -14.72 -22.18
C VAL A 256 -0.53 -14.46 -23.42
N ALA A 257 -1.66 -15.14 -23.56
CA ALA A 257 -2.56 -14.96 -24.71
C ALA A 257 -3.13 -13.53 -24.77
N PHE A 258 -3.55 -12.99 -23.63
CA PHE A 258 -4.12 -11.65 -23.55
C PHE A 258 -3.08 -10.55 -23.78
N HIS A 259 -1.84 -10.75 -23.31
CA HIS A 259 -0.74 -9.86 -23.64
C HIS A 259 -0.44 -9.85 -25.16
N GLU A 260 -0.43 -11.03 -25.81
CA GLU A 260 -0.24 -11.14 -27.26
C GLU A 260 -1.38 -10.48 -28.04
N GLU A 261 -2.63 -10.61 -27.56
CA GLU A 261 -3.79 -9.96 -28.16
C GLU A 261 -3.69 -8.42 -28.13
N LEU A 262 -3.34 -7.83 -26.97
CA LEU A 262 -3.31 -6.38 -26.81
C LEU A 262 -2.07 -5.72 -27.41
N PHE A 263 -0.90 -6.36 -27.29
CA PHE A 263 0.37 -5.74 -27.66
C PHE A 263 0.97 -6.30 -28.95
N GLY A 264 0.47 -7.44 -29.44
CA GLY A 264 0.91 -8.08 -30.70
C GLY A 264 2.07 -9.05 -30.56
N GLU A 265 2.63 -9.21 -29.36
CA GLU A 265 3.73 -10.12 -29.05
C GLU A 265 3.54 -10.78 -27.69
N LYS A 266 4.08 -11.99 -27.52
CA LYS A 266 4.11 -12.67 -26.22
C LYS A 266 5.12 -11.99 -25.29
N PRO A 267 4.84 -11.89 -23.98
CA PRO A 267 5.78 -11.33 -23.02
C PRO A 267 6.98 -12.26 -22.84
N ASN A 268 8.18 -11.70 -22.76
CA ASN A 268 9.40 -12.46 -22.43
C ASN A 268 9.58 -12.62 -20.92
N GLY A 269 9.15 -11.61 -20.14
CA GLY A 269 9.23 -11.56 -18.70
C GLY A 269 7.89 -11.71 -18.01
N MET A 270 7.94 -12.08 -16.73
CA MET A 270 6.77 -12.09 -15.85
C MET A 270 7.13 -11.63 -14.45
N TRP A 271 6.28 -10.79 -13.86
CA TRP A 271 6.24 -10.61 -12.40
C TRP A 271 5.26 -11.65 -11.85
N PRO A 272 5.72 -12.68 -11.12
CA PRO A 272 4.81 -13.53 -10.34
C PRO A 272 4.09 -12.65 -9.32
N SER A 273 2.79 -12.87 -9.09
CA SER A 273 1.99 -12.07 -8.17
C SER A 273 2.70 -11.93 -6.82
N GLU A 274 2.89 -10.72 -6.34
CA GLU A 274 3.62 -10.43 -5.08
C GLU A 274 5.07 -10.95 -5.06
N GLY A 275 5.72 -11.05 -6.23
CA GLY A 275 7.02 -11.70 -6.36
C GLY A 275 7.03 -13.15 -5.87
N SER A 276 5.87 -13.81 -5.77
CA SER A 276 5.72 -15.11 -5.14
C SER A 276 6.27 -16.22 -6.02
N VAL A 277 7.25 -16.95 -5.48
CA VAL A 277 7.95 -18.02 -6.20
C VAL A 277 8.07 -19.27 -5.35
N SER A 278 8.27 -20.39 -6.03
CA SER A 278 8.63 -21.69 -5.46
C SER A 278 9.28 -22.55 -6.55
N GLN A 279 9.98 -23.62 -6.16
CA GLN A 279 10.69 -24.48 -7.10
C GLN A 279 9.76 -25.17 -8.12
N ASP A 280 8.56 -25.54 -7.69
CA ASP A 280 7.61 -26.39 -8.40
C ASP A 280 6.77 -25.67 -9.45
N ILE A 281 6.68 -24.33 -9.41
CA ILE A 281 5.96 -23.54 -10.43
C ILE A 281 6.82 -23.20 -11.65
N LEU A 282 8.15 -23.40 -11.58
CA LEU A 282 9.10 -22.94 -12.61
C LEU A 282 8.83 -23.56 -13.98
N ALA A 283 8.54 -24.87 -14.03
CA ALA A 283 8.27 -25.56 -15.28
C ALA A 283 7.00 -25.04 -15.96
N ALA A 284 5.93 -24.79 -15.19
CA ALA A 284 4.66 -24.27 -15.71
C ALA A 284 4.81 -22.87 -16.30
N ILE A 285 5.58 -21.99 -15.64
CA ILE A 285 5.88 -20.64 -16.15
C ILE A 285 6.71 -20.74 -17.44
N ALA A 286 7.73 -21.60 -17.48
CA ALA A 286 8.55 -21.79 -18.68
C ALA A 286 7.75 -22.36 -19.87
N ASP A 287 6.79 -23.24 -19.60
CA ASP A 287 5.98 -23.90 -20.64
C ASP A 287 5.07 -22.95 -21.41
N VAL A 288 4.63 -21.84 -20.80
CA VAL A 288 3.86 -20.80 -21.51
C VAL A 288 4.75 -19.82 -22.29
N GLY A 289 6.07 -20.03 -22.29
CA GLY A 289 7.02 -19.28 -23.12
C GLY A 289 7.71 -18.10 -22.41
N ILE A 290 7.47 -17.91 -21.11
CA ILE A 290 8.19 -16.93 -20.30
C ILE A 290 9.66 -17.36 -20.20
N LYS A 291 10.57 -16.39 -20.33
CA LYS A 291 12.02 -16.61 -20.33
C LYS A 291 12.68 -16.18 -19.03
N TRP A 292 12.09 -15.20 -18.34
CA TRP A 292 12.62 -14.68 -17.09
C TRP A 292 11.53 -14.22 -16.13
N ILE A 293 11.83 -14.28 -14.82
CA ILE A 293 10.99 -13.77 -13.74
C ILE A 293 11.81 -12.93 -12.75
N ALA A 294 11.14 -12.16 -11.89
CA ALA A 294 11.78 -11.42 -10.81
C ALA A 294 11.12 -11.72 -9.46
N THR A 295 11.88 -11.55 -8.37
CA THR A 295 11.42 -11.66 -6.98
C THR A 295 12.37 -10.86 -6.07
N ASP A 296 12.27 -10.99 -4.74
CA ASP A 296 13.03 -10.21 -3.76
C ASP A 296 14.40 -10.82 -3.39
N GLU A 297 15.36 -9.97 -3.03
CA GLU A 297 16.71 -10.39 -2.62
C GLU A 297 16.72 -11.34 -1.42
N GLU A 298 15.73 -11.27 -0.52
CA GLU A 298 15.65 -12.20 0.61
C GLU A 298 15.34 -13.63 0.14
N ILE A 299 14.58 -13.80 -0.95
CA ILE A 299 14.38 -15.12 -1.56
C ILE A 299 15.71 -15.66 -2.09
N LEU A 300 16.56 -14.82 -2.69
CA LEU A 300 17.91 -15.23 -3.09
C LEU A 300 18.76 -15.59 -1.87
N ALA A 301 18.66 -14.82 -0.79
CA ALA A 301 19.39 -15.08 0.44
C ALA A 301 19.07 -16.47 1.00
N HIS A 302 17.78 -16.80 1.10
CA HIS A 302 17.35 -18.13 1.53
C HIS A 302 17.69 -19.23 0.53
N SER A 303 17.61 -18.96 -0.78
CA SER A 303 17.96 -19.92 -1.83
C SER A 303 19.47 -20.22 -1.91
N THR A 304 20.30 -19.39 -1.28
CA THR A 304 21.76 -19.50 -1.26
C THR A 304 22.34 -19.75 0.14
N ASP A 305 21.50 -20.18 1.09
CA ASP A 305 21.89 -20.44 2.48
C ASP A 305 22.62 -19.24 3.14
N GLY A 306 22.20 -18.01 2.80
CA GLY A 306 22.75 -16.75 3.30
C GLY A 306 24.06 -16.31 2.65
N PHE A 307 24.53 -16.98 1.59
CA PHE A 307 25.73 -16.58 0.85
C PHE A 307 25.60 -15.17 0.25
N VAL A 308 24.44 -14.85 -0.32
CA VAL A 308 24.07 -13.48 -0.70
C VAL A 308 23.09 -12.96 0.33
N SER A 309 23.47 -12.01 1.18
CA SER A 309 22.59 -11.52 2.25
C SER A 309 23.04 -10.16 2.76
N ARG A 310 22.13 -9.41 3.38
CA ARG A 310 22.48 -8.21 4.14
C ARG A 310 22.86 -8.59 5.57
N ASP A 311 23.86 -7.90 6.12
CA ASP A 311 24.19 -8.00 7.54
C ASP A 311 23.20 -7.17 8.40
N PRO A 312 23.22 -7.28 9.75
CA PRO A 312 22.32 -6.52 10.61
C PRO A 312 22.46 -4.99 10.52
N SER A 313 23.53 -4.49 9.87
CA SER A 313 23.71 -3.06 9.58
C SER A 313 23.25 -2.68 8.16
N GLY A 314 22.64 -3.62 7.43
CA GLY A 314 22.13 -3.43 6.07
C GLY A 314 23.17 -3.55 4.96
N HIS A 315 24.42 -3.91 5.27
CA HIS A 315 25.46 -4.05 4.24
C HIS A 315 25.37 -5.39 3.54
N LEU A 316 25.42 -5.35 2.21
CA LEU A 316 25.33 -6.54 1.36
C LEU A 316 26.64 -7.33 1.36
N ARG A 317 26.55 -8.62 1.69
CA ARG A 317 27.61 -9.61 1.52
C ARG A 317 27.56 -10.15 0.10
N HIS A 318 28.72 -10.26 -0.53
CA HIS A 318 28.84 -10.66 -1.94
C HIS A 318 27.94 -9.84 -2.87
N PRO A 319 28.03 -8.49 -2.86
CA PRO A 319 27.16 -7.62 -3.63
C PRO A 319 27.20 -7.93 -5.14
N GLU A 320 28.34 -8.39 -5.65
CA GLU A 320 28.47 -8.82 -7.03
C GLU A 320 27.52 -9.96 -7.43
N MET A 321 27.01 -10.73 -6.46
CA MET A 321 26.12 -11.88 -6.69
C MET A 321 24.64 -11.50 -6.67
N LEU A 322 24.25 -10.40 -5.99
CA LEU A 322 22.90 -9.85 -6.10
C LEU A 322 22.70 -9.18 -7.46
N TYR A 323 23.70 -8.40 -7.90
CA TYR A 323 23.60 -7.56 -9.10
C TYR A 323 23.97 -8.28 -10.41
N ARG A 324 23.57 -9.56 -10.53
CA ARG A 324 23.69 -10.38 -11.73
C ARG A 324 22.50 -11.34 -11.84
N PRO A 325 22.16 -11.82 -13.05
CA PRO A 325 21.06 -12.77 -13.21
C PRO A 325 21.45 -14.20 -12.81
N TRP A 326 20.48 -14.92 -12.28
CA TRP A 326 20.57 -16.31 -11.84
C TRP A 326 19.72 -17.23 -12.71
N LYS A 327 20.07 -18.51 -12.75
CA LYS A 327 19.32 -19.54 -13.45
C LYS A 327 18.67 -20.48 -12.44
N ALA A 328 17.35 -20.52 -12.43
CA ALA A 328 16.57 -21.52 -11.70
C ALA A 328 16.10 -22.59 -12.69
N SER A 329 16.15 -23.86 -12.31
CA SER A 329 15.83 -24.98 -13.21
C SER A 329 14.97 -26.03 -12.50
N ASP A 330 14.00 -26.56 -13.22
CA ASP A 330 13.18 -27.72 -12.84
C ASP A 330 13.15 -28.70 -14.00
N GLY A 331 13.81 -29.86 -13.83
CA GLY A 331 14.03 -30.80 -14.93
C GLY A 331 14.84 -30.21 -16.09
N ASP A 332 14.29 -30.27 -17.30
CA ASP A 332 14.85 -29.68 -18.52
C ASP A 332 14.41 -28.21 -18.76
N LYS A 333 13.51 -27.71 -17.91
CA LYS A 333 13.01 -26.33 -17.95
C LYS A 333 13.87 -25.43 -17.08
N SER A 334 14.02 -24.18 -17.51
CA SER A 334 14.77 -23.19 -16.75
C SER A 334 14.31 -21.78 -17.05
N LEU A 335 14.38 -20.92 -16.03
CA LEU A 335 14.11 -19.49 -16.13
C LEU A 335 15.33 -18.70 -15.70
N GLN A 336 15.52 -17.52 -16.30
CA GLN A 336 16.43 -16.52 -15.76
C GLN A 336 15.71 -15.73 -14.65
N MET A 337 16.42 -15.40 -13.59
CA MET A 337 15.88 -14.69 -12.43
C MET A 337 16.73 -13.48 -12.11
N ILE A 338 16.07 -12.38 -11.81
CA ILE A 338 16.68 -11.19 -11.22
C ILE A 338 16.04 -10.92 -9.86
N PHE A 339 16.78 -10.29 -8.97
CA PHE A 339 16.35 -10.07 -7.59
C PHE A 339 16.34 -8.59 -7.26
N ARG A 340 15.19 -8.11 -6.79
CA ARG A 340 14.94 -6.73 -6.35
C ARG A 340 16.01 -6.32 -5.34
N ASP A 341 16.64 -5.17 -5.55
CA ASP A 341 17.31 -4.48 -4.44
C ASP A 341 16.21 -3.85 -3.58
N HIS A 342 15.90 -4.50 -2.47
CA HIS A 342 14.79 -4.16 -1.58
C HIS A 342 14.97 -2.74 -1.07
N GLY A 343 16.14 -2.46 -0.51
CA GLY A 343 16.47 -1.15 0.06
C GLY A 343 16.38 -0.01 -0.96
N LEU A 344 16.87 -0.17 -2.19
CA LEU A 344 16.74 0.89 -3.20
C LEU A 344 15.28 1.09 -3.63
N SER A 345 14.54 0.01 -3.80
CA SER A 345 13.14 0.08 -4.23
C SER A 345 12.27 0.81 -3.18
N ASP A 346 12.50 0.54 -1.90
CA ASP A 346 11.78 1.18 -0.79
C ASP A 346 12.14 2.64 -0.58
N LEU A 347 13.34 3.06 -1.00
CA LEU A 347 13.67 4.49 -0.99
C LEU A 347 12.66 5.27 -1.82
N ILE A 348 12.29 4.78 -3.01
CA ILE A 348 11.28 5.42 -3.85
C ILE A 348 9.89 5.25 -3.23
N GLY A 349 9.56 4.03 -2.80
CA GLY A 349 8.23 3.69 -2.29
C GLY A 349 7.84 4.42 -1.00
N PHE A 350 8.78 4.61 -0.06
CA PHE A 350 8.44 4.96 1.32
C PHE A 350 9.25 6.11 1.92
N HIS A 351 10.48 6.33 1.47
CA HIS A 351 11.38 7.30 2.12
C HIS A 351 11.49 8.64 1.38
N TYR A 352 11.66 8.62 0.06
CA TYR A 352 11.89 9.82 -0.75
C TYR A 352 10.67 10.73 -0.86
N GLN A 353 9.46 10.21 -0.62
CA GLN A 353 8.23 11.00 -0.52
C GLN A 353 8.31 12.12 0.55
N ARG A 354 9.20 11.99 1.55
CA ARG A 354 9.43 12.98 2.61
C ARG A 354 10.62 13.91 2.34
N SER A 355 11.27 13.76 1.20
CA SER A 355 12.51 14.46 0.85
C SER A 355 12.30 15.49 -0.25
N ASP A 356 13.28 16.39 -0.43
CA ASP A 356 13.34 17.20 -1.65
C ASP A 356 13.51 16.27 -2.87
N PRO A 357 12.63 16.36 -3.89
CA PRO A 357 12.57 15.37 -4.98
C PRO A 357 13.84 15.35 -5.83
N ILE A 358 14.50 16.50 -6.02
CA ILE A 358 15.75 16.58 -6.80
C ILE A 358 16.90 15.93 -6.02
N ARG A 359 17.02 16.22 -4.71
CA ARG A 359 18.03 15.58 -3.86
C ARG A 359 17.82 14.08 -3.75
N ALA A 360 16.57 13.63 -3.61
CA ALA A 360 16.23 12.21 -3.59
C ALA A 360 16.68 11.50 -4.88
N ALA A 361 16.41 12.11 -6.05
CA ALA A 361 16.86 11.55 -7.33
C ALA A 361 18.39 11.53 -7.47
N GLU A 362 19.12 12.57 -7.04
CA GLU A 362 20.59 12.57 -7.03
C GLU A 362 21.18 11.55 -6.04
N ASP A 363 20.55 11.36 -4.87
CA ASP A 363 20.95 10.33 -3.90
C ASP A 363 20.81 8.93 -4.52
N MET A 364 19.68 8.64 -5.18
CA MET A 364 19.47 7.38 -5.90
C MET A 364 20.57 7.14 -6.95
N LEU A 365 20.83 8.13 -7.82
CA LEU A 365 21.87 8.04 -8.85
C LEU A 365 23.26 7.82 -8.24
N GLY A 366 23.57 8.51 -7.14
CA GLY A 366 24.80 8.35 -6.39
C GLY A 366 24.97 6.93 -5.82
N ARG A 367 23.88 6.32 -5.32
CA ARG A 367 23.86 4.93 -4.84
C ARG A 367 24.09 3.94 -5.97
N LEU A 368 23.43 4.10 -7.11
CA LEU A 368 23.63 3.26 -8.30
C LEU A 368 25.10 3.26 -8.75
N GLN A 369 25.72 4.44 -8.83
CA GLN A 369 27.14 4.56 -9.15
C GLN A 369 28.05 3.96 -8.06
N GLY A 370 27.66 4.12 -6.79
CA GLY A 370 28.35 3.53 -5.64
C GLY A 370 28.39 2.00 -5.73
N ILE A 371 27.26 1.37 -6.07
CA ILE A 371 27.16 -0.07 -6.30
C ILE A 371 28.10 -0.50 -7.43
N GLY A 372 28.09 0.20 -8.57
CA GLY A 372 28.97 -0.09 -9.69
C GLY A 372 30.45 -0.12 -9.29
N ARG A 373 30.91 0.87 -8.54
CA ARG A 373 32.28 0.91 -7.99
C ARG A 373 32.54 -0.21 -6.99
N ALA A 374 31.55 -0.56 -6.17
CA ALA A 374 31.69 -1.59 -5.14
C ALA A 374 31.82 -3.00 -5.72
N VAL A 375 31.25 -3.27 -6.90
CA VAL A 375 31.31 -4.61 -7.54
C VAL A 375 32.30 -4.70 -8.71
N GLU A 376 32.96 -3.58 -9.04
CA GLU A 376 33.94 -3.52 -10.12
C GLU A 376 35.04 -4.57 -9.96
N GLY A 377 35.36 -5.27 -11.05
CA GLY A 377 36.36 -6.35 -11.07
C GLY A 377 35.93 -7.66 -10.37
N ARG A 378 34.78 -7.68 -9.68
CA ARG A 378 34.21 -8.89 -9.06
C ARG A 378 32.98 -9.43 -9.78
N ASN A 379 32.44 -8.69 -10.75
CA ASN A 379 31.26 -9.08 -11.52
C ASN A 379 31.57 -9.79 -12.85
N ALA A 380 32.65 -10.56 -12.92
CA ALA A 380 33.03 -11.37 -14.10
C ALA A 380 33.03 -10.57 -15.44
N ASP A 381 33.56 -9.34 -15.42
CA ASP A 381 33.61 -8.41 -16.55
C ASP A 381 32.23 -8.01 -17.12
N ARG A 382 31.15 -8.21 -16.35
CA ARG A 382 29.77 -7.81 -16.68
C ARG A 382 29.39 -6.50 -15.97
N PRO A 383 28.54 -5.66 -16.58
CA PRO A 383 27.94 -4.54 -15.87
C PRO A 383 27.05 -5.05 -14.74
N ALA A 384 27.06 -4.35 -13.60
CA ALA A 384 26.16 -4.65 -12.49
C ALA A 384 24.71 -4.42 -12.92
N LEU A 385 23.87 -5.45 -12.90
CA LEU A 385 22.44 -5.32 -13.12
C LEU A 385 21.79 -4.96 -11.80
N ILE A 386 21.24 -3.75 -11.67
CA ILE A 386 20.63 -3.26 -10.43
C ILE A 386 19.11 -3.23 -10.64
N PRO A 387 18.35 -4.20 -10.11
CA PRO A 387 16.90 -4.23 -10.23
C PRO A 387 16.27 -3.34 -9.17
N VAL A 388 15.54 -2.32 -9.63
CA VAL A 388 14.69 -1.47 -8.78
C VAL A 388 13.26 -1.80 -9.17
N ILE A 389 12.56 -2.55 -8.32
CA ILE A 389 11.28 -3.18 -8.63
C ILE A 389 10.26 -2.80 -7.56
N LEU A 390 9.14 -2.19 -7.95
CA LEU A 390 8.12 -1.70 -7.03
C LEU A 390 6.80 -1.43 -7.77
N ASP A 391 5.74 -1.25 -6.99
CA ASP A 391 4.43 -0.83 -7.51
C ASP A 391 4.50 0.54 -8.18
N GLY A 392 3.69 0.70 -9.23
CA GLY A 392 3.65 1.89 -10.05
C GLY A 392 2.72 2.97 -9.54
N GLU A 393 1.79 2.69 -8.63
CA GLU A 393 0.74 3.63 -8.21
C GLU A 393 0.87 4.12 -6.77
N ASN A 394 1.39 3.28 -5.87
CA ASN A 394 1.16 3.42 -4.42
C ASN A 394 1.81 4.66 -3.78
N CYS A 395 3.02 5.04 -4.19
CA CYS A 395 3.77 6.07 -3.47
C CYS A 395 3.45 7.50 -3.89
N TRP A 396 2.88 7.73 -5.07
CA TRP A 396 2.89 9.07 -5.68
C TRP A 396 1.99 10.09 -4.99
N GLU A 397 0.91 9.66 -4.33
CA GLU A 397 0.01 10.56 -3.58
C GLU A 397 0.68 11.21 -2.37
N TYR A 398 1.77 10.63 -1.90
CA TYR A 398 2.54 11.12 -0.77
C TYR A 398 3.70 12.04 -1.20
N TYR A 399 3.98 12.14 -2.50
CA TYR A 399 4.91 13.14 -3.02
C TYR A 399 4.17 14.47 -3.20
N PRO A 400 4.79 15.61 -2.83
CA PRO A 400 4.13 16.93 -2.92
C PRO A 400 3.57 17.32 -4.29
N ASP A 401 4.12 16.77 -5.37
CA ASP A 401 3.73 17.04 -6.76
C ASP A 401 3.36 15.78 -7.55
N GLY A 402 3.01 14.68 -6.86
CA GLY A 402 2.68 13.41 -7.52
C GLY A 402 3.91 12.68 -8.07
N GLY A 403 5.12 13.00 -7.63
CA GLY A 403 6.36 12.35 -8.07
C GLY A 403 6.98 12.93 -9.34
N VAL A 404 6.34 13.95 -9.93
CA VAL A 404 6.71 14.55 -11.23
C VAL A 404 8.15 15.08 -11.22
N SER A 405 8.52 15.87 -10.21
CA SER A 405 9.87 16.44 -10.11
C SER A 405 10.93 15.36 -9.90
N PHE A 406 10.62 14.32 -9.13
CA PHE A 406 11.53 13.20 -8.89
C PHE A 406 11.76 12.40 -10.17
N LEU A 407 10.70 11.92 -10.83
CA LEU A 407 10.79 11.07 -12.02
C LEU A 407 11.45 11.80 -13.20
N ARG A 408 11.08 13.06 -13.46
CA ARG A 408 11.73 13.87 -14.51
C ARG A 408 13.23 13.98 -14.28
N HIS A 409 13.62 14.38 -13.08
CA HIS A 409 15.02 14.58 -12.76
C HIS A 409 15.80 13.26 -12.81
N PHE A 410 15.24 12.20 -12.22
CA PHE A 410 15.85 10.87 -12.19
C PHE A 410 16.06 10.32 -13.61
N TYR A 411 15.03 10.33 -14.46
CA TYR A 411 15.13 9.81 -15.84
C TYR A 411 16.10 10.62 -16.70
N GLN A 412 16.02 11.95 -16.68
CA GLN A 412 16.91 12.81 -17.46
C GLN A 412 18.39 12.64 -17.05
N ARG A 413 18.66 12.53 -15.74
CA ARG A 413 20.02 12.39 -15.23
C ARG A 413 20.56 10.97 -15.39
N ALA A 414 19.73 9.94 -15.27
CA ALA A 414 20.12 8.58 -15.62
C ALA A 414 20.46 8.45 -17.11
N ALA A 415 19.61 8.99 -17.99
CA ALA A 415 19.78 8.90 -19.45
C ALA A 415 21.02 9.67 -19.97
N SER A 416 21.42 10.76 -19.29
CA SER A 416 22.60 11.56 -19.66
C SER A 416 23.90 11.13 -18.97
N SER A 417 23.84 10.17 -18.06
CA SER A 417 24.99 9.67 -17.32
C SER A 417 25.84 8.73 -18.18
N SER A 418 27.18 8.88 -18.14
CA SER A 418 28.09 7.90 -18.74
C SER A 418 28.29 6.65 -17.88
N ASP A 419 27.88 6.70 -16.60
CA ASP A 419 28.13 5.66 -15.60
C ASP A 419 26.90 4.77 -15.36
N ILE A 420 25.73 5.15 -15.92
CA ILE A 420 24.47 4.46 -15.75
C ILE A 420 23.88 4.21 -17.14
N ASN A 421 23.47 2.97 -17.38
CA ASN A 421 22.74 2.57 -18.56
C ASN A 421 21.38 2.03 -18.10
N SER A 422 20.29 2.78 -18.31
CA SER A 422 18.93 2.27 -18.10
C SER A 422 18.62 1.21 -19.17
N VAL A 423 18.12 0.04 -18.77
CA VAL A 423 17.91 -1.10 -19.68
C VAL A 423 16.53 -1.70 -19.54
N ARG A 424 16.03 -2.29 -20.64
CA ARG A 424 15.02 -3.35 -20.57
C ARG A 424 15.67 -4.61 -20.04
N VAL A 425 14.96 -5.38 -19.22
CA VAL A 425 15.55 -6.57 -18.58
C VAL A 425 15.95 -7.60 -19.63
N SER A 426 15.10 -7.88 -20.61
CA SER A 426 15.39 -8.80 -21.71
C SER A 426 16.67 -8.42 -22.48
N ASP A 427 16.87 -7.14 -22.80
CA ASP A 427 18.06 -6.69 -23.54
C ASP A 427 19.34 -6.98 -22.76
N HIS A 428 19.32 -6.78 -21.44
CA HIS A 428 20.45 -7.12 -20.59
C HIS A 428 20.66 -8.63 -20.52
N LEU A 429 19.61 -9.41 -20.31
CA LEU A 429 19.69 -10.87 -20.18
C LEU A 429 20.12 -11.57 -21.48
N GLU A 430 19.77 -11.03 -22.65
CA GLU A 430 20.25 -11.55 -23.94
C GLU A 430 21.76 -11.34 -24.10
N LYS A 431 22.28 -10.18 -23.66
CA LYS A 431 23.71 -9.84 -23.76
C LYS A 431 24.55 -10.48 -22.66
N PHE A 432 24.00 -10.61 -21.46
CA PHE A 432 24.67 -11.11 -20.27
C PHE A 432 23.79 -12.16 -19.57
N PRO A 433 23.61 -13.35 -20.17
CA PRO A 433 22.69 -14.35 -19.65
C PRO A 433 23.15 -14.91 -18.30
N ALA A 434 22.19 -15.43 -17.55
CA ALA A 434 22.43 -16.12 -16.28
C ALA A 434 23.38 -17.31 -16.46
N THR A 435 24.44 -17.33 -15.64
CA THR A 435 25.41 -18.45 -15.58
C THR A 435 25.48 -19.08 -14.21
N ASP A 436 25.13 -18.32 -13.17
CA ASP A 436 25.08 -18.81 -11.80
C ASP A 436 23.73 -19.52 -11.56
N HIS A 437 23.77 -20.66 -10.89
CA HIS A 437 22.60 -21.54 -10.74
C HIS A 437 22.07 -21.49 -9.31
N ILE A 438 20.75 -21.35 -9.19
CA ILE A 438 20.04 -21.59 -7.93
C ILE A 438 19.80 -23.08 -7.82
N ARG A 439 20.31 -23.70 -6.75
CA ARG A 439 20.18 -25.14 -6.54
C ARG A 439 18.75 -25.55 -6.21
N GLN A 440 18.13 -24.78 -5.32
CA GLN A 440 16.76 -24.96 -4.87
C GLN A 440 16.20 -23.57 -4.64
N LEU A 441 15.16 -23.20 -5.39
CA LEU A 441 14.50 -21.93 -5.18
C LEU A 441 13.68 -22.00 -3.89
N PHE A 442 13.90 -21.03 -3.01
CA PHE A 442 13.14 -20.88 -1.79
C PHE A 442 11.71 -20.44 -2.08
N ALA A 443 10.73 -21.05 -1.40
CA ALA A 443 9.33 -20.66 -1.54
C ALA A 443 9.03 -19.46 -0.66
N GLY A 444 8.62 -18.35 -1.26
CA GLY A 444 8.25 -17.12 -0.56
C GLY A 444 7.83 -16.01 -1.52
N SER A 445 7.45 -14.88 -0.96
CA SER A 445 7.06 -13.66 -1.68
C SER A 445 8.08 -12.54 -1.50
N TRP A 446 7.85 -11.41 -2.16
CA TRP A 446 8.66 -10.22 -1.97
C TRP A 446 8.46 -9.52 -0.61
N ILE A 447 7.43 -9.89 0.15
CA ILE A 447 7.15 -9.32 1.45
C ILE A 447 7.55 -10.33 2.52
N SER A 448 8.47 -9.92 3.39
CA SER A 448 8.95 -10.71 4.51
C SER A 448 9.31 -12.14 4.12
N HIS A 449 9.86 -12.33 2.91
CA HIS A 449 10.28 -13.60 2.31
C HIS A 449 9.32 -14.80 2.51
N ASN A 450 8.03 -14.60 2.69
CA ASN A 450 7.10 -15.67 3.13
C ASN A 450 5.71 -15.54 2.48
N PHE A 451 4.72 -16.32 2.96
CA PHE A 451 3.34 -16.25 2.50
C PHE A 451 2.33 -15.85 3.61
N ALA A 452 2.79 -15.24 4.70
CA ALA A 452 1.98 -14.97 5.90
C ALA A 452 0.70 -14.21 5.56
N ILE A 453 0.80 -13.19 4.69
CA ILE A 453 -0.31 -12.33 4.30
C ILE A 453 -1.44 -13.09 3.58
N TRP A 454 -1.14 -14.21 2.90
CA TRP A 454 -2.13 -14.88 2.03
C TRP A 454 -2.60 -16.24 2.55
N ILE A 455 -2.04 -16.74 3.65
CA ILE A 455 -2.40 -18.05 4.25
C ILE A 455 -2.08 -18.16 5.74
N GLY A 456 -1.54 -17.10 6.36
CA GLY A 456 -1.04 -17.13 7.74
C GLY A 456 -2.13 -17.00 8.78
N HIS A 457 -3.23 -16.32 8.44
CA HIS A 457 -4.33 -16.02 9.37
C HIS A 457 -5.47 -17.02 9.28
N HIS A 458 -6.29 -17.04 10.34
CA HIS A 458 -7.49 -17.88 10.37
C HIS A 458 -8.49 -17.46 9.28
N GLU A 459 -8.60 -16.15 9.03
CA GLU A 459 -9.41 -15.55 7.98
C GLU A 459 -8.96 -16.05 6.59
N ASP A 460 -7.66 -16.02 6.29
CA ASP A 460 -7.09 -16.56 5.04
C ASP A 460 -7.45 -18.02 4.86
N ASN A 461 -7.27 -18.80 5.94
CA ASN A 461 -7.55 -20.23 5.94
C ASN A 461 -9.04 -20.51 5.68
N THR A 462 -9.92 -19.67 6.24
CA THR A 462 -11.37 -19.74 6.01
C THR A 462 -11.72 -19.39 4.56
N ALA A 463 -11.09 -18.37 3.99
CA ALA A 463 -11.27 -17.98 2.59
C ALA A 463 -10.83 -19.11 1.64
N TRP A 464 -9.66 -19.70 1.85
CA TRP A 464 -9.17 -20.85 1.08
C TRP A 464 -10.09 -22.07 1.18
N ASP A 465 -10.65 -22.35 2.37
CA ASP A 465 -11.65 -23.40 2.55
C ASP A 465 -12.94 -23.09 1.75
N CYS A 466 -13.38 -21.83 1.68
CA CYS A 466 -14.52 -21.42 0.87
C CYS A 466 -14.26 -21.57 -0.65
N VAL A 467 -13.05 -21.21 -1.10
CA VAL A 467 -12.61 -21.45 -2.49
C VAL A 467 -12.62 -22.94 -2.81
N HIS A 468 -12.08 -23.79 -1.92
CA HIS A 468 -12.07 -25.24 -2.11
C HIS A 468 -13.47 -25.81 -2.32
N LEU A 469 -14.38 -25.51 -1.39
CA LEU A 469 -15.75 -26.03 -1.43
C LEU A 469 -16.49 -25.58 -2.71
N THR A 470 -16.28 -24.33 -3.10
CA THR A 470 -16.86 -23.77 -4.34
C THR A 470 -16.28 -24.40 -5.59
N ARG A 471 -14.96 -24.62 -5.64
CA ARG A 471 -14.29 -25.29 -6.75
C ARG A 471 -14.76 -26.74 -6.93
N GLU A 472 -14.87 -27.51 -5.85
CA GLU A 472 -15.34 -28.90 -5.94
C GLU A 472 -16.81 -28.97 -6.38
N HIS A 473 -17.64 -28.00 -5.95
CA HIS A 473 -19.01 -27.87 -6.47
C HIS A 473 -19.03 -27.55 -7.96
N LEU A 474 -18.21 -26.60 -8.41
CA LEU A 474 -18.09 -26.23 -9.82
C LEU A 474 -17.63 -27.42 -10.69
N LYS A 475 -16.61 -28.17 -10.25
CA LYS A 475 -16.14 -29.38 -10.95
C LYS A 475 -17.20 -30.47 -11.03
N ALA A 476 -17.98 -30.67 -9.98
CA ALA A 476 -19.11 -31.60 -10.04
C ALA A 476 -20.17 -31.12 -11.05
N ALA A 477 -20.35 -29.79 -11.19
CA ALA A 477 -21.28 -29.22 -12.13
C ALA A 477 -20.86 -29.33 -13.60
N GLU A 478 -19.58 -29.51 -13.92
CA GLU A 478 -19.11 -29.77 -15.29
C GLU A 478 -19.70 -31.05 -15.89
N LEU A 479 -20.08 -32.02 -15.06
CA LEU A 479 -20.66 -33.29 -15.47
C LEU A 479 -22.18 -33.22 -15.68
N ARG A 480 -22.79 -32.08 -15.36
CA ARG A 480 -24.24 -31.87 -15.48
C ARG A 480 -24.62 -31.44 -16.89
N SER A 481 -25.79 -31.89 -17.35
CA SER A 481 -26.33 -31.51 -18.67
C SER A 481 -27.24 -30.27 -18.65
N ASP A 482 -27.63 -29.80 -17.46
CA ASP A 482 -28.55 -28.67 -17.28
C ASP A 482 -27.83 -27.30 -17.18
N VAL A 483 -26.51 -27.28 -17.09
CA VAL A 483 -25.70 -26.05 -17.11
C VAL A 483 -25.21 -25.77 -18.53
N THR A 484 -25.41 -24.54 -19.02
CA THR A 484 -24.91 -24.16 -20.35
C THR A 484 -23.39 -23.99 -20.36
N PRO A 485 -22.69 -24.27 -21.47
CA PRO A 485 -21.25 -24.04 -21.55
C PRO A 485 -20.83 -22.59 -21.27
N GLU A 486 -21.69 -21.62 -21.64
CA GLU A 486 -21.46 -20.20 -21.37
C GLU A 486 -21.51 -19.88 -19.87
N ASN A 487 -22.53 -20.36 -19.15
CA ASN A 487 -22.62 -20.16 -17.71
C ASN A 487 -21.50 -20.88 -16.97
N LEU A 488 -21.10 -22.06 -17.44
CA LEU A 488 -20.00 -22.81 -16.86
C LEU A 488 -18.67 -22.05 -17.01
N ALA A 489 -18.42 -21.46 -18.19
CA ALA A 489 -17.24 -20.63 -18.42
C ALA A 489 -17.21 -19.39 -17.49
N LYS A 490 -18.33 -18.68 -17.38
CA LYS A 490 -18.46 -17.54 -16.45
C LYS A 490 -18.27 -17.95 -14.99
N ALA A 491 -18.78 -19.12 -14.60
CA ALA A 491 -18.61 -19.64 -13.24
C ALA A 491 -17.14 -19.99 -12.94
N TRP A 492 -16.38 -20.49 -13.92
CA TRP A 492 -14.93 -20.64 -13.79
C TRP A 492 -14.21 -19.29 -13.68
N ASP A 493 -14.62 -18.28 -14.47
CA ASP A 493 -14.03 -16.94 -14.38
C ASP A 493 -14.23 -16.33 -12.98
N GLU A 494 -15.43 -16.45 -12.38
CA GLU A 494 -15.70 -16.02 -11.00
C GLU A 494 -14.82 -16.74 -9.96
N LEU A 495 -14.58 -18.05 -10.14
CA LEU A 495 -13.66 -18.77 -9.27
C LEU A 495 -12.23 -18.25 -9.41
N TYR A 496 -11.75 -18.05 -10.64
CA TYR A 496 -10.40 -17.53 -10.90
C TYR A 496 -10.21 -16.11 -10.35
N ILE A 497 -11.25 -15.28 -10.37
CA ILE A 497 -11.23 -13.98 -9.70
C ILE A 497 -11.02 -14.17 -8.19
N ALA A 498 -11.78 -15.06 -7.54
CA ALA A 498 -11.69 -15.32 -6.10
C ALA A 498 -10.34 -15.95 -5.65
N GLU A 499 -9.54 -16.46 -6.58
CA GLU A 499 -8.17 -16.92 -6.32
C GLU A 499 -7.13 -15.80 -6.26
N GLY A 500 -7.50 -14.56 -6.67
CA GLY A 500 -6.62 -13.41 -6.66
C GLY A 500 -6.08 -13.08 -5.28
N SER A 501 -4.80 -12.68 -5.20
CA SER A 501 -4.12 -12.41 -3.93
C SER A 501 -4.73 -11.24 -3.14
N ASP A 502 -5.32 -10.28 -3.85
CA ASP A 502 -5.87 -9.06 -3.28
C ASP A 502 -6.92 -9.31 -2.20
N TRP A 503 -7.69 -10.40 -2.29
CA TRP A 503 -8.73 -10.71 -1.31
C TRP A 503 -8.15 -11.07 0.05
N TYR A 504 -7.01 -11.78 0.05
CA TYR A 504 -6.35 -12.27 1.25
C TYR A 504 -5.50 -11.18 1.90
N TRP A 505 -5.04 -10.20 1.10
CA TRP A 505 -4.28 -9.05 1.59
C TRP A 505 -4.96 -8.30 2.75
N TRP A 506 -6.29 -8.21 2.73
CA TRP A 506 -7.10 -7.46 3.71
C TRP A 506 -7.62 -8.32 4.87
N TYR A 507 -7.23 -9.60 4.93
CA TYR A 507 -7.57 -10.51 6.01
C TYR A 507 -6.45 -10.51 7.08
N GLY A 508 -6.83 -10.81 8.32
CA GLY A 508 -5.91 -10.79 9.46
C GLY A 508 -5.61 -9.38 10.00
N ASP A 509 -4.52 -9.27 10.76
CA ASP A 509 -4.05 -8.01 11.37
C ASP A 509 -2.86 -7.39 10.62
N ASP A 510 -2.51 -7.92 9.46
CA ASP A 510 -1.38 -7.47 8.65
C ASP A 510 -1.66 -6.18 7.88
N HIS A 511 -2.91 -5.93 7.45
CA HIS A 511 -3.30 -4.72 6.70
C HIS A 511 -4.74 -4.30 6.99
N SER A 512 -5.06 -3.02 6.76
CA SER A 512 -6.41 -2.49 6.88
C SER A 512 -6.62 -1.28 5.98
N SER A 513 -7.86 -1.08 5.58
CA SER A 513 -8.37 0.06 4.82
C SER A 513 -9.75 0.47 5.33
N ASP A 514 -10.22 1.64 4.94
CA ASP A 514 -11.61 2.05 5.18
C ASP A 514 -12.64 1.16 4.44
N LEU A 515 -12.19 0.22 3.60
CA LEU A 515 -13.00 -0.60 2.70
C LEU A 515 -12.86 -2.12 2.97
N ASP A 516 -12.30 -2.57 4.09
CA ASP A 516 -12.05 -4.00 4.34
C ASP A 516 -13.32 -4.89 4.20
N ALA A 517 -14.48 -4.39 4.63
CA ALA A 517 -15.78 -5.04 4.48
C ALA A 517 -16.14 -5.26 3.03
N LEU A 518 -15.79 -4.28 2.19
CA LEU A 518 -16.10 -4.30 0.78
C LEU A 518 -15.24 -5.35 0.07
N PHE A 519 -13.96 -5.45 0.41
CA PHE A 519 -13.08 -6.51 -0.09
C PHE A 519 -13.57 -7.90 0.34
N ASP A 520 -13.90 -8.09 1.62
CA ASP A 520 -14.48 -9.36 2.09
C ASP A 520 -15.80 -9.69 1.38
N GLN A 521 -16.67 -8.70 1.21
CA GLN A 521 -17.94 -8.87 0.51
C GLN A 521 -17.72 -9.26 -0.95
N LEU A 522 -16.80 -8.62 -1.67
CA LEU A 522 -16.52 -8.91 -3.07
C LEU A 522 -15.92 -10.30 -3.25
N CYS A 523 -14.93 -10.68 -2.43
CA CYS A 523 -14.36 -12.03 -2.44
C CYS A 523 -15.46 -13.10 -2.30
N ARG A 524 -16.31 -12.97 -1.27
CA ARG A 524 -17.43 -13.88 -1.07
C ARG A 524 -18.43 -13.81 -2.21
N LYS A 525 -18.70 -12.62 -2.75
CA LYS A 525 -19.65 -12.42 -3.85
C LYS A 525 -19.24 -13.18 -5.11
N HIS A 526 -17.96 -13.20 -5.47
CA HIS A 526 -17.46 -14.02 -6.57
C HIS A 526 -17.75 -15.51 -6.35
N LEU A 527 -17.51 -16.02 -5.14
CA LEU A 527 -17.86 -17.40 -4.79
C LEU A 527 -19.38 -17.65 -4.87
N GLN A 528 -20.22 -16.70 -4.44
CA GLN A 528 -21.68 -16.81 -4.55
C GLN A 528 -22.16 -16.80 -6.02
N ASN A 529 -21.49 -16.03 -6.88
CA ASN A 529 -21.79 -15.92 -8.30
C ASN A 529 -21.58 -17.26 -9.02
N VAL A 530 -20.59 -18.06 -8.62
CA VAL A 530 -20.42 -19.44 -9.12
C VAL A 530 -21.72 -20.24 -8.97
N TYR A 531 -22.28 -20.33 -7.76
CA TYR A 531 -23.54 -21.06 -7.53
C TYR A 531 -24.73 -20.44 -8.30
N THR A 532 -24.78 -19.11 -8.35
CA THR A 532 -25.84 -18.39 -9.06
C THR A 532 -25.85 -18.71 -10.56
N LEU A 533 -24.68 -18.73 -11.21
CA LEU A 533 -24.51 -19.05 -12.62
C LEU A 533 -24.84 -20.51 -12.93
N LEU A 534 -24.57 -21.41 -11.99
CA LEU A 534 -24.92 -22.83 -12.06
C LEU A 534 -26.41 -23.11 -11.77
N GLY A 535 -27.17 -22.10 -11.33
CA GLY A 535 -28.59 -22.23 -10.98
C GLY A 535 -28.84 -22.94 -9.63
N ASP A 536 -27.83 -22.96 -8.77
CA ASP A 536 -27.85 -23.68 -7.49
C ASP A 536 -28.02 -22.73 -6.30
N PRO A 537 -28.55 -23.21 -5.15
CA PRO A 537 -28.62 -22.41 -3.94
C PRO A 537 -27.22 -22.11 -3.38
N VAL A 538 -26.98 -20.83 -3.07
CA VAL A 538 -25.73 -20.37 -2.45
C VAL A 538 -25.61 -20.92 -1.01
N PRO A 539 -24.48 -21.53 -0.63
CA PRO A 539 -24.23 -22.00 0.73
C PRO A 539 -24.29 -20.88 1.78
N SER A 540 -24.89 -21.17 2.94
CA SER A 540 -25.09 -20.18 4.01
C SER A 540 -23.80 -19.54 4.53
N VAL A 541 -22.68 -20.27 4.46
CA VAL A 541 -21.37 -19.80 4.92
C VAL A 541 -20.87 -18.59 4.11
N LEU A 542 -21.21 -18.48 2.82
CA LEU A 542 -20.77 -17.37 1.96
C LEU A 542 -21.51 -16.05 2.25
N PHE A 543 -22.60 -16.09 3.01
CA PHE A 543 -23.30 -14.90 3.48
C PHE A 543 -22.75 -14.36 4.81
N GLN A 544 -21.85 -15.10 5.45
CA GLN A 544 -21.20 -14.67 6.69
C GLN A 544 -19.88 -13.98 6.34
N PRO A 545 -19.61 -12.77 6.85
CA PRO A 545 -18.31 -12.14 6.69
C PRO A 545 -17.19 -13.05 7.18
N ILE A 546 -16.10 -13.16 6.41
CA ILE A 546 -14.91 -13.89 6.84
C ILE A 546 -14.15 -13.02 7.85
N SER A 547 -13.98 -11.74 7.54
CA SER A 547 -13.44 -10.75 8.47
C SER A 547 -14.37 -10.55 9.66
N LYS A 548 -13.90 -10.88 10.86
CA LYS A 548 -14.59 -10.54 12.11
C LYS A 548 -14.24 -9.11 12.48
N TYR A 549 -15.12 -8.18 12.11
CA TYR A 549 -15.02 -6.77 12.48
C TYR A 549 -14.97 -6.57 14.01
N GLU A 550 -13.77 -6.53 14.58
CA GLU A 550 -13.50 -5.75 15.78
C GLU A 550 -12.71 -4.51 15.32
N ARG A 551 -13.23 -3.30 15.59
CA ARG A 551 -12.47 -2.07 15.42
C ARG A 551 -11.13 -2.26 16.15
N ARG A 552 -10.03 -2.30 15.40
CA ARG A 552 -8.69 -2.46 15.95
C ARG A 552 -8.40 -1.29 16.89
N LEU A 553 -8.44 -1.55 18.19
CA LEU A 553 -7.91 -0.63 19.18
C LEU A 553 -6.38 -0.71 19.04
N ILE A 554 -5.77 0.31 18.44
CA ILE A 554 -4.31 0.38 18.25
C ILE A 554 -3.53 0.44 19.58
N HIS A 555 -4.25 0.66 20.69
CA HIS A 555 -3.75 0.71 22.05
C HIS A 555 -4.75 0.09 23.02
N SER A 556 -4.27 -0.44 24.15
CA SER A 556 -5.16 -0.87 25.25
C SER A 556 -5.69 0.35 26.03
N GLN A 557 -6.83 0.18 26.71
CA GLN A 557 -7.41 1.22 27.59
C GLN A 557 -6.91 1.04 29.03
N PRO A 558 -6.67 2.14 29.79
CA PRO A 558 -6.38 2.06 31.22
C PRO A 558 -7.50 1.33 31.96
N ARG A 559 -7.14 0.40 32.86
CA ARG A 559 -8.08 -0.45 33.60
C ARG A 559 -8.40 0.05 34.99
N SER A 560 -7.53 0.88 35.58
CA SER A 560 -7.68 1.45 36.91
C SER A 560 -7.03 2.84 36.99
N LEU A 561 -7.24 3.55 38.10
CA LEU A 561 -6.53 4.81 38.35
C LEU A 561 -5.06 4.51 38.65
N SER A 562 -4.15 5.15 37.92
CA SER A 562 -2.72 4.95 38.08
C SER A 562 -2.19 5.70 39.31
N VAL A 563 -1.40 5.02 40.14
CA VAL A 563 -0.71 5.64 41.29
C VAL A 563 0.76 5.80 40.93
N VAL A 564 1.05 6.71 40.00
CA VAL A 564 2.40 6.96 39.49
C VAL A 564 3.02 8.15 40.20
N ARG A 565 4.25 7.97 40.68
CA ARG A 565 5.13 9.08 41.04
C ARG A 565 6.02 9.40 39.84
N VAL A 566 5.90 10.62 39.30
CA VAL A 566 6.73 11.09 38.19
C VAL A 566 8.17 11.31 38.69
N ASP A 567 8.98 10.24 38.65
CA ASP A 567 10.38 10.24 39.09
C ASP A 567 11.35 9.59 38.08
N GLY A 568 10.82 9.07 36.97
CA GLY A 568 11.58 8.59 35.82
C GLY A 568 12.18 7.19 36.03
N ARG A 569 11.73 6.43 37.03
CA ARG A 569 12.25 5.10 37.37
C ARG A 569 11.26 4.00 36.99
N GLN A 570 11.79 2.85 36.56
CA GLN A 570 10.93 1.72 36.25
C GLN A 570 10.57 0.95 37.53
N THR A 571 9.34 1.10 38.04
CA THR A 571 8.82 0.23 39.11
C THR A 571 7.75 -0.72 38.58
N TYR A 572 7.75 -1.96 39.08
CA TYR A 572 6.91 -3.03 38.53
C TYR A 572 5.40 -2.77 38.62
N PHE A 573 4.94 -1.99 39.61
CA PHE A 573 3.51 -1.86 39.92
C PHE A 573 2.84 -0.58 39.40
N GLU A 574 3.60 0.45 39.03
CA GLU A 574 3.02 1.78 38.73
C GLU A 574 2.24 1.83 37.41
N TRP A 575 2.61 0.99 36.43
CA TRP A 575 2.08 1.02 35.06
C TRP A 575 1.31 -0.26 34.67
N VAL A 576 1.03 -1.17 35.61
CA VAL A 576 0.42 -2.49 35.34
C VAL A 576 -0.96 -2.40 34.70
N ASP A 577 -1.77 -1.42 35.13
CA ASP A 577 -3.13 -1.20 34.63
C ASP A 577 -3.23 -0.03 33.65
N ALA A 578 -2.10 0.47 33.15
CA ALA A 578 -2.07 1.56 32.19
C ALA A 578 -2.54 1.08 30.81
N GLY A 579 -3.07 2.02 30.03
CA GLY A 579 -3.15 1.83 28.58
C GLY A 579 -1.74 1.75 28.02
N HIS A 580 -1.57 0.89 27.03
CA HIS A 580 -0.29 0.62 26.40
C HIS A 580 -0.47 0.64 24.88
N TYR A 581 0.47 1.32 24.25
CA TYR A 581 0.63 1.43 22.82
C TYR A 581 2.05 0.99 22.47
N GLU A 582 2.16 0.05 21.54
CA GLU A 582 3.42 -0.47 21.02
C GLU A 582 3.62 0.08 19.61
N PRO A 583 4.54 1.05 19.40
CA PRO A 583 4.92 1.57 18.09
C PRO A 583 5.07 0.48 17.03
N GLY A 584 4.18 0.51 16.03
CA GLY A 584 4.07 -0.54 14.99
C GLY A 584 2.77 -1.34 15.04
N SER A 585 2.03 -1.33 16.16
CA SER A 585 0.75 -2.06 16.35
C SER A 585 -0.41 -1.57 15.48
N GLU A 586 -0.30 -0.38 14.90
CA GLU A 586 -1.30 0.25 14.00
C GLU A 586 -0.99 0.06 12.51
N ARG A 587 0.19 -0.47 12.19
CA ARG A 587 0.69 -0.48 10.82
C ARG A 587 0.12 -1.67 10.07
N GLY A 588 -0.44 -1.38 8.90
CA GLY A 588 -0.43 -2.35 7.82
C GLY A 588 0.99 -2.52 7.29
N THR A 589 1.37 -3.71 6.82
CA THR A 589 2.76 -4.07 6.41
C THR A 589 3.36 -3.28 5.23
N MET A 590 2.67 -2.29 4.65
CA MET A 590 3.24 -1.38 3.61
C MET A 590 3.98 -0.16 4.18
N THR A 591 4.50 -0.24 5.40
CA THR A 591 5.48 0.72 5.91
C THR A 591 6.60 -0.04 6.60
N LEU A 592 7.79 -0.09 5.98
CA LEU A 592 8.95 -0.71 6.60
C LEU A 592 9.29 -0.09 7.95
N VAL A 593 9.70 -0.98 8.84
CA VAL A 593 10.17 -0.75 10.20
C VAL A 593 11.43 0.10 10.18
N SER A 594 11.30 1.43 10.13
CA SER A 594 12.26 2.23 10.86
C SER A 594 11.96 1.99 12.34
N GLU A 595 12.87 1.37 13.08
CA GLU A 595 12.83 1.40 14.54
C GLU A 595 12.77 2.89 14.94
N GLY A 596 11.58 3.33 15.35
CA GLY A 596 11.38 4.67 15.86
C GLY A 596 12.20 4.87 17.14
N VAL A 597 12.38 6.13 17.54
CA VAL A 597 13.03 6.44 18.82
C VAL A 597 12.19 5.91 19.99
N ILE A 598 10.85 5.92 19.87
CA ILE A 598 9.91 5.44 20.88
C ILE A 598 9.73 3.92 20.71
N ARG A 599 10.01 3.17 21.79
CA ARG A 599 9.81 1.72 21.87
C ARG A 599 8.47 1.35 22.46
N ASP A 600 8.03 2.06 23.50
CA ASP A 600 6.73 1.83 24.15
C ASP A 600 6.14 3.16 24.61
N LEU A 601 4.82 3.27 24.54
CA LEU A 601 4.06 4.36 25.13
C LEU A 601 3.03 3.79 26.11
N TYR A 602 3.14 4.18 27.37
CA TYR A 602 2.14 3.88 28.38
C TYR A 602 1.41 5.16 28.76
N PHE A 603 0.11 5.06 29.00
CA PHE A 603 -0.71 6.20 29.40
C PHE A 603 -1.80 5.77 30.37
N GLY A 604 -2.15 6.67 31.26
CA GLY A 604 -3.17 6.43 32.28
C GLY A 604 -3.51 7.73 32.97
N PHE A 605 -4.21 7.64 34.08
CA PHE A 605 -4.64 8.84 34.79
C PHE A 605 -4.85 8.55 36.26
N ASP A 606 -4.58 9.57 37.07
CA ASP A 606 -5.13 9.67 38.42
C ASP A 606 -6.33 10.65 38.41
N ARG A 607 -6.86 10.99 39.59
CA ARG A 607 -8.03 11.89 39.69
C ARG A 607 -7.79 13.33 39.20
N LYS A 608 -6.54 13.71 38.92
CA LYS A 608 -6.13 15.09 38.65
C LYS A 608 -5.24 15.23 37.41
N ARG A 609 -4.54 14.17 37.02
CA ARG A 609 -3.49 14.22 36.00
C ARG A 609 -3.68 13.11 34.97
N LEU A 610 -3.43 13.45 33.70
CA LEU A 610 -3.02 12.51 32.68
C LEU A 610 -1.55 12.15 32.94
N LEU A 611 -1.24 10.87 32.88
CA LEU A 611 0.09 10.33 33.11
C LEU A 611 0.55 9.64 31.83
N ILE A 612 1.75 9.97 31.36
CA ILE A 612 2.34 9.42 30.13
C ILE A 612 3.74 8.94 30.46
N ARG A 613 4.08 7.72 30.02
CA ARG A 613 5.43 7.15 30.07
C ARG A 613 5.87 6.79 28.67
N ILE A 614 7.12 7.14 28.36
CA ILE A 614 7.73 6.95 27.06
C ILE A 614 9.03 6.19 27.29
N ASP A 615 9.10 4.99 26.72
CA ASP A 615 10.33 4.22 26.66
C ASP A 615 10.96 4.44 25.28
N THR A 616 12.27 4.65 25.24
CA THR A 616 13.01 4.92 24.01
C THR A 616 14.07 3.86 23.75
N VAL A 617 14.38 3.61 22.47
CA VAL A 617 15.41 2.64 22.04
C VAL A 617 16.81 3.09 22.50
N HIS A 618 17.04 4.40 22.51
CA HIS A 618 18.26 5.04 22.98
C HIS A 618 17.94 6.20 23.93
N THR A 619 18.84 6.47 24.87
CA THR A 619 18.70 7.61 25.79
C THR A 619 18.62 8.93 25.04
N LEU A 620 17.59 9.72 25.35
CA LEU A 620 17.41 11.07 24.80
C LEU A 620 18.56 12.00 25.22
N SER A 621 18.98 12.84 24.29
CA SER A 621 20.08 13.81 24.42
C SER A 621 19.56 15.23 24.74
N PRO A 622 20.42 16.16 25.16
CA PRO A 622 20.00 17.55 25.44
C PRO A 622 19.39 18.29 24.23
N GLU A 623 19.66 17.81 23.00
CA GLU A 623 19.12 18.37 21.76
C GLU A 623 17.72 17.83 21.41
N ASP A 624 17.24 16.82 22.15
CA ASP A 624 15.93 16.20 21.96
C ASP A 624 14.84 16.92 22.76
N GLU A 625 13.64 16.91 22.19
CA GLU A 625 12.43 17.46 22.76
C GLU A 625 11.29 16.45 22.58
N VAL A 626 10.59 16.11 23.66
CA VAL A 626 9.39 15.28 23.63
C VAL A 626 8.17 16.20 23.62
N ARG A 627 7.28 16.06 22.65
CA ARG A 627 6.04 16.83 22.52
C ARG A 627 4.82 15.93 22.63
N VAL A 628 3.91 16.24 23.55
CA VAL A 628 2.57 15.67 23.63
C VAL A 628 1.60 16.65 23.00
N ARG A 629 1.04 16.30 21.84
CA ARG A 629 0.09 17.14 21.10
C ARG A 629 -1.31 16.60 21.24
N PHE A 630 -2.25 17.49 21.53
CA PHE A 630 -3.65 17.14 21.72
C PHE A 630 -4.46 17.52 20.47
N ALA A 631 -5.10 16.52 19.86
CA ALA A 631 -6.18 16.72 18.91
C ALA A 631 -7.47 17.14 19.65
N SER A 632 -7.69 16.58 20.85
CA SER A 632 -8.68 17.05 21.81
C SER A 632 -8.04 17.10 23.21
N PRO A 633 -8.04 18.25 23.91
CA PRO A 633 -8.55 19.55 23.49
C PRO A 633 -7.67 20.20 22.41
N GLU A 634 -8.28 20.76 21.36
CA GLU A 634 -7.57 21.34 20.21
C GLU A 634 -6.62 22.47 20.62
N GLY A 635 -5.44 22.49 20.00
CA GLY A 635 -4.46 23.56 20.12
C GLY A 635 -3.63 23.53 21.40
N CYS A 636 -3.78 22.49 22.24
CA CYS A 636 -2.92 22.24 23.40
C CYS A 636 -1.71 21.38 23.01
N GLU A 637 -0.52 21.77 23.48
CA GLU A 637 0.73 21.01 23.31
C GLU A 637 1.57 21.14 24.58
N VAL A 638 2.15 20.04 25.04
CA VAL A 638 3.12 20.01 26.14
C VAL A 638 4.46 19.58 25.57
N SER A 639 5.51 20.35 25.81
CA SER A 639 6.88 20.01 25.39
C SER A 639 7.79 19.83 26.60
N VAL A 640 8.63 18.80 26.59
CA VAL A 640 9.65 18.53 27.60
C VAL A 640 11.03 18.45 26.92
N SER A 641 11.99 19.21 27.43
CA SER A 641 13.36 19.30 26.90
C SER A 641 14.40 19.29 28.02
N GLY A 642 15.70 19.27 27.66
CA GLY A 642 16.81 19.27 28.62
C GLY A 642 17.18 17.86 29.12
N PHE A 643 16.99 16.83 28.29
CA PHE A 643 17.35 15.45 28.64
C PHE A 643 18.86 15.33 28.88
N GLY A 644 19.26 14.70 29.98
CA GLY A 644 20.66 14.60 30.40
C GLY A 644 21.21 15.82 31.18
N GLU A 645 20.40 16.86 31.38
CA GLU A 645 20.74 18.00 32.26
C GLU A 645 20.30 17.76 33.72
N GLU A 646 20.66 18.65 34.65
CA GLU A 646 20.28 18.54 36.07
C GLU A 646 18.76 18.55 36.30
N ARG A 647 17.99 19.13 35.37
CA ARG A 647 16.53 19.23 35.46
C ARG A 647 15.89 19.38 34.07
N LEU A 648 14.82 18.62 33.84
CA LEU A 648 13.97 18.79 32.66
C LEU A 648 13.17 20.10 32.71
N GLU A 649 12.99 20.73 31.55
CA GLU A 649 12.12 21.88 31.36
C GLU A 649 10.84 21.44 30.64
N ALA A 650 9.69 21.62 31.29
CA ALA A 650 8.38 21.42 30.67
C ALA A 650 7.77 22.77 30.28
N LYS A 651 7.09 22.84 29.13
CA LYS A 651 6.32 24.01 28.67
C LYS A 651 4.94 23.57 28.22
N LEU A 652 3.94 24.43 28.46
CA LEU A 652 2.59 24.29 27.91
C LEU A 652 2.36 25.36 26.85
N LEU A 653 1.94 24.93 25.66
CA LEU A 653 1.55 25.78 24.55
C LEU A 653 0.05 25.68 24.33
N ARG A 654 -0.58 26.83 24.06
CA ARG A 654 -1.97 26.91 23.62
C ARG A 654 -2.05 27.77 22.37
N ASN A 655 -2.49 27.22 21.26
CA ASN A 655 -2.50 27.87 19.94
C ASN A 655 -1.13 28.48 19.59
N LYS A 656 -0.06 27.69 19.77
CA LYS A 656 1.36 28.08 19.55
C LYS A 656 1.86 29.22 20.45
N ARG A 657 1.16 29.55 21.54
CA ARG A 657 1.58 30.56 22.52
C ARG A 657 1.90 29.90 23.86
N SER A 658 3.04 30.24 24.44
CA SER A 658 3.46 29.73 25.75
C SER A 658 2.49 30.19 26.85
N VAL A 659 2.05 29.24 27.68
CA VAL A 659 1.27 29.50 28.88
C VAL A 659 2.24 29.67 30.05
N GLY A 660 2.27 30.87 30.63
CA GLY A 660 3.30 31.24 31.61
C GLY A 660 3.21 30.55 32.99
N LYS A 661 2.11 29.87 33.31
CA LYS A 661 1.95 29.12 34.57
C LYS A 661 1.25 27.78 34.29
N HIS A 662 1.93 26.69 34.61
CA HIS A 662 1.42 25.32 34.59
C HIS A 662 1.98 24.54 35.79
N SER A 663 1.48 23.34 36.03
CA SER A 663 1.92 22.42 37.08
C SER A 663 2.29 21.04 36.52
N ILE A 664 2.69 21.01 35.25
CA ILE A 664 3.23 19.82 34.57
C ILE A 664 4.46 19.31 35.30
N GLU A 665 4.46 18.01 35.56
CA GLU A 665 5.56 17.24 36.14
C GLU A 665 6.28 16.47 35.03
N SER A 666 7.60 16.38 35.09
CA SER A 666 8.38 15.59 34.14
C SER A 666 9.64 15.03 34.80
N ALA A 667 9.96 13.77 34.54
CA ALA A 667 11.18 13.13 35.02
C ALA A 667 11.73 12.18 33.96
N SER A 668 13.06 12.02 33.90
CA SER A 668 13.72 11.08 32.99
C SER A 668 14.97 10.53 33.65
N GLN A 669 14.94 9.23 33.99
CA GLN A 669 16.11 8.51 34.52
C GLN A 669 16.34 7.22 33.73
N GLU A 670 15.51 6.19 33.96
CA GLU A 670 15.47 4.95 33.16
C GLU A 670 14.39 5.04 32.07
N ILE A 671 13.30 5.72 32.39
CA ILE A 671 12.14 5.96 31.53
C ILE A 671 11.81 7.46 31.55
N THR A 672 11.12 7.97 30.54
CA THR A 672 10.61 9.35 30.54
C THR A 672 9.15 9.36 30.98
N GLU A 673 8.82 10.15 32.00
CA GLU A 673 7.47 10.29 32.54
C GLU A 673 7.01 11.74 32.51
N ILE A 674 5.74 11.96 32.16
CA ILE A 674 5.09 13.28 32.11
C ILE A 674 3.73 13.19 32.82
N GLY A 675 3.53 14.06 33.82
CA GLY A 675 2.26 14.24 34.50
C GLY A 675 1.62 15.58 34.11
N ILE A 676 0.49 15.54 33.42
CA ILE A 676 -0.21 16.73 32.90
C ILE A 676 -1.51 16.92 33.68
N PRO A 677 -1.64 17.97 34.51
CA PRO A 677 -2.88 18.25 35.22
C PRO A 677 -4.05 18.54 34.27
N PHE A 678 -5.21 17.91 34.48
CA PHE A 678 -6.42 18.16 33.68
C PHE A 678 -6.85 19.64 33.72
N ALA A 679 -6.59 20.32 34.84
CA ALA A 679 -6.84 21.75 35.01
C ALA A 679 -6.00 22.62 34.05
N ASP A 680 -4.77 22.20 33.71
CA ASP A 680 -3.90 22.91 32.77
C ASP A 680 -4.38 22.71 31.32
N LEU A 681 -4.94 21.53 31.01
CA LEU A 681 -5.59 21.23 29.73
C LEU A 681 -6.95 21.94 29.58
N LYS A 682 -7.62 22.25 30.70
CA LYS A 682 -9.00 22.78 30.78
C LYS A 682 -10.06 21.78 30.30
N VAL A 683 -9.92 20.53 30.71
CA VAL A 683 -10.88 19.44 30.43
C VAL A 683 -11.62 19.06 31.72
N ALA A 684 -12.87 18.62 31.58
CA ALA A 684 -13.74 18.15 32.65
C ALA A 684 -13.90 16.61 32.62
N PRO A 685 -14.34 15.97 33.72
CA PRO A 685 -14.62 14.53 33.73
C PRO A 685 -15.60 14.12 32.63
N GLY A 686 -15.23 13.12 31.83
CA GLY A 686 -15.98 12.64 30.67
C GLY A 686 -15.70 13.38 29.36
N ASP A 687 -14.85 14.41 29.35
CA ASP A 687 -14.39 15.01 28.10
C ASP A 687 -13.42 14.05 27.38
N ALA A 688 -13.53 13.98 26.05
CA ALA A 688 -12.63 13.20 25.23
C ALA A 688 -11.23 13.84 25.17
N MET A 689 -10.19 13.02 25.36
CA MET A 689 -8.78 13.41 25.21
C MET A 689 -8.10 12.56 24.16
N HIS A 690 -7.70 13.21 23.07
CA HIS A 690 -7.06 12.56 21.94
C HIS A 690 -5.67 13.16 21.79
N PHE A 691 -4.62 12.37 21.88
CA PHE A 691 -3.25 12.89 21.83
C PHE A 691 -2.27 11.96 21.11
N PHE A 692 -1.13 12.51 20.69
CA PHE A 692 0.02 11.75 20.22
C PHE A 692 1.31 12.35 20.78
N VAL A 693 2.36 11.54 20.83
CA VAL A 693 3.69 11.89 21.31
C VAL A 693 4.64 11.98 20.12
N GLU A 694 5.51 12.98 20.12
CA GLU A 694 6.51 13.22 19.08
C GLU A 694 7.87 13.46 19.73
N VAL A 695 8.93 12.80 19.25
CA VAL A 695 10.32 13.12 19.59
C VAL A 695 10.88 14.00 18.49
N VAL A 696 11.42 15.16 18.85
CA VAL A 696 11.92 16.18 17.92
C VAL A 696 13.38 16.50 18.24
N ARG A 697 14.22 16.62 17.21
CA ARG A 697 15.60 17.13 17.34
C ARG A 697 15.83 18.28 16.38
N ALA A 698 16.35 19.40 16.89
CA ALA A 698 16.61 20.60 16.11
C ALA A 698 15.41 21.07 15.23
N GLY A 699 14.18 20.87 15.71
CA GLY A 699 12.95 21.23 15.01
C GLY A 699 12.46 20.21 13.97
N THR A 700 13.17 19.09 13.78
CA THR A 700 12.75 17.98 12.90
C THR A 700 12.19 16.84 13.75
N SER A 701 11.03 16.32 13.36
CA SER A 701 10.43 15.13 13.97
C SER A 701 11.29 13.90 13.71
N LEU A 702 11.79 13.26 14.75
CA LEU A 702 12.53 12.00 14.68
C LEU A 702 11.59 10.79 14.71
N ASP A 703 10.53 10.87 15.51
CA ASP A 703 9.57 9.78 15.67
C ASP A 703 8.23 10.28 16.23
N ARG A 704 7.14 9.55 15.97
CA ARG A 704 5.77 9.87 16.38
C ARG A 704 5.01 8.61 16.81
N ALA A 705 4.35 8.66 17.96
CA ALA A 705 3.54 7.58 18.51
C ALA A 705 2.16 8.10 19.00
N PRO A 706 1.03 7.62 18.46
CA PRO A 706 0.88 6.81 17.24
C PRO A 706 1.50 7.44 15.99
N SER A 707 2.04 6.64 15.08
CA SER A 707 2.59 7.11 13.80
C SER A 707 1.49 7.62 12.85
N GLU A 708 0.28 7.05 12.95
CA GLU A 708 -0.98 7.55 12.40
C GLU A 708 -2.09 7.56 13.46
N GLY A 709 -3.05 8.49 13.38
CA GLY A 709 -4.11 8.62 14.38
C GLY A 709 -3.68 9.24 15.71
N SER A 710 -4.34 8.87 16.82
CA SER A 710 -4.08 9.37 18.17
C SER A 710 -4.47 8.33 19.23
N ILE A 711 -3.88 8.42 20.43
CA ILE A 711 -4.39 7.75 21.62
C ILE A 711 -5.73 8.36 22.01
N GLU A 712 -6.77 7.54 22.12
CA GLU A 712 -8.14 7.94 22.46
C GLU A 712 -8.51 7.47 23.87
N LEU A 713 -8.87 8.40 24.75
CA LEU A 713 -9.42 8.11 26.08
C LEU A 713 -10.32 9.25 26.57
N ASP A 714 -11.11 8.99 27.60
CA ASP A 714 -11.89 10.03 28.29
C ASP A 714 -11.24 10.42 29.61
N VAL A 715 -11.43 11.68 30.04
CA VAL A 715 -11.07 12.10 31.40
C VAL A 715 -11.88 11.25 32.41
N PRO A 716 -11.23 10.60 33.41
CA PRO A 716 -11.92 9.68 34.30
C PRO A 716 -13.08 10.34 35.04
N THR A 717 -14.26 9.71 34.99
CA THR A 717 -15.40 10.13 35.82
C THR A 717 -15.20 9.70 37.27
N PRO A 718 -15.88 10.33 38.25
CA PRO A 718 -15.79 9.92 39.65
C PRO A 718 -16.17 8.44 39.90
N GLU A 719 -16.95 7.83 39.00
CA GLU A 719 -17.39 6.45 39.04
C GLU A 719 -16.49 5.47 38.25
N PHE A 720 -15.37 5.93 37.69
CA PHE A 720 -14.48 5.11 36.85
C PHE A 720 -14.09 3.79 37.54
N GLU A 721 -13.65 3.85 38.79
CA GLU A 721 -13.28 2.66 39.59
C GLU A 721 -14.49 1.72 39.86
N LEU A 722 -15.72 2.26 39.91
CA LEU A 722 -16.94 1.47 40.14
C LEU A 722 -17.42 0.76 38.87
N ARG A 723 -17.11 1.29 37.68
CA ARG A 723 -17.53 0.72 36.39
C ARG A 723 -16.56 -0.35 35.86
N HIS A 724 -15.29 -0.27 36.23
CA HIS A 724 -14.24 -1.19 35.76
C HIS A 724 -13.83 -2.25 36.81
N TRP A 725 -14.64 -2.43 37.86
CA TRP A 725 -14.46 -3.50 38.85
C TRP A 725 -14.87 -4.86 38.25
N GLN A 726 -13.92 -5.57 37.66
CA GLN A 726 -14.04 -7.00 37.35
C GLN A 726 -13.27 -7.81 38.40
N VAL A 727 -13.90 -8.87 38.93
CA VAL A 727 -13.31 -9.87 39.83
C VAL A 727 -12.52 -10.88 39.03
#